data_AF-A0A6J4LNN6-F1
#
_entry.id   AF-A0A6J4LNN6-F1
#
_cell.length_a   1.000
_cell.length_b   1.000
_cell.length_c   1.000
_cell.angle_alpha   90.00
_cell.angle_beta   90.00
_cell.angle_gamma   90.00
#
_symmetry.space_group_name_H-M   'P 1'
#
loop_
_entity.id
_entity.type
_entity.pdbx_description
1 polymer ?
#
loop_
_entity_poly.entity_id
_entity_poly.type
_entity_poly.pdbx_seq_one_letter_code
_entity_poly.pdbx_strand_id
1 'polypeptide(L)'
;MDSIDAVLTTHPPRFDEVEAAAIGGDVFGVVADGAVNLGSERDQTFLLTSSRAPAAVLKVSNSAESTANLDMEALVVAHIARVDPSLPVARPLMHLAAADPDAPLSYRALVGASQAHWCRAYPVIPGRLRCNPSELSDRAVIAWGETVARLARAMRGFSHPSAHRVLPWDLKAVPMVRGMVAAIRNPEWSTAVEQVLDRYDTAIAPRWESLRAQVVHGDLNVDNAIVDDDGMISGIIDFGDMSHTALITDLASVIDSLVLDRTGDDSFRIARLVLDGYQRVTPLEADELLVISDAWAARAAAGIAIGSWRSAEGLEDPEFAERDLVRLYAVLRRILDTGFDEAAQRVSGISPMRSRDELIRRREDVFGPAAEPLTYDEPLLAHHASGVWMYDANGDRFLDAYNNVPCVGHAHPRVSEAIARQSRLVNTHLRYLHPTAIELAERLLATCPAGLDTVLFVNSGSEANDLAWRLATHVTGRRGALCTHFAYHGISEAIAPMSPEVLYKQQHSDHVERWRPADAYRGEHLDASQFVEALARLESKELPPAAVMLDGILQSDGVQVLTPEYVRDLARRTHEAGALWIADEVQGGHGRTGEAMWSFQRFGIKPDFVTLGKPMGNGHPIAAVITRREFLEDFADATVIFSTFGGNPVSAAAGLAVLDVLEDERVLPRVAAAGQMLRTAVRDATRDVSCVGDVRGMGLANGIEIVGPGSKTPDPVAASNIKNAMKRNGVLIGTTGAAANVLKVRPPLAFTEREVPVFVDALVASLRGLDLAE
;
A
#
# COMPACT_ATOMS: atom_id res chain seq x y z
N MET A 1 -23.69 27.86 22.75
CA MET A 1 -24.17 27.14 23.95
C MET A 1 -25.65 26.75 23.85
N ASP A 2 -26.47 27.43 23.03
CA ASP A 2 -27.88 27.07 22.76
C ASP A 2 -28.12 25.73 22.02
N SER A 3 -27.13 24.83 21.94
CA SER A 3 -27.23 23.52 21.25
C SER A 3 -26.75 22.33 22.09
N ILE A 4 -26.52 22.51 23.38
CA ILE A 4 -26.10 21.41 24.26
C ILE A 4 -27.34 20.61 24.64
N ASP A 5 -27.28 19.29 24.47
CA ASP A 5 -28.38 18.37 24.78
C ASP A 5 -28.87 18.59 26.22
N ALA A 6 -30.19 18.71 26.42
CA ALA A 6 -30.80 18.94 27.73
C ALA A 6 -30.48 17.82 28.73
N VAL A 7 -30.18 16.61 28.24
CA VAL A 7 -29.70 15.49 29.07
C VAL A 7 -28.40 15.84 29.80
N LEU A 8 -27.54 16.68 29.21
CA LEU A 8 -26.25 17.06 29.80
C LEU A 8 -26.36 18.09 30.92
N THR A 9 -27.50 18.77 31.05
CA THR A 9 -27.74 19.84 32.03
C THR A 9 -28.84 19.50 33.05
N THR A 10 -29.56 18.39 32.85
CA THR A 10 -30.64 17.93 33.74
C THR A 10 -30.09 16.95 34.80
N HIS A 11 -30.49 17.13 36.06
CA HIS A 11 -30.06 16.25 37.15
C HIS A 11 -30.46 14.78 36.94
N PRO A 12 -29.63 13.82 37.39
CA PRO A 12 -29.95 12.39 37.31
C PRO A 12 -31.24 12.02 38.08
N PRO A 13 -31.89 10.91 37.71
CA PRO A 13 -33.03 10.35 38.45
C PRO A 13 -32.70 10.11 39.93
N ARG A 14 -33.73 10.04 40.78
CA ARG A 14 -33.58 9.75 42.23
C ARG A 14 -34.52 8.63 42.65
N PHE A 15 -34.08 7.40 42.43
CA PHE A 15 -34.72 6.17 42.91
C PHE A 15 -33.82 5.52 43.96
N ASP A 16 -34.44 4.89 44.96
CA ASP A 16 -33.73 4.02 45.90
C ASP A 16 -33.70 2.55 45.46
N GLU A 17 -32.95 1.73 46.19
CA GLU A 17 -32.74 0.31 45.87
C GLU A 17 -34.03 -0.52 46.01
N VAL A 18 -34.95 -0.10 46.88
CA VAL A 18 -36.25 -0.77 47.09
C VAL A 18 -37.18 -0.46 45.92
N GLU A 19 -37.24 0.80 45.50
CA GLU A 19 -37.98 1.24 44.33
C GLU A 19 -37.46 0.56 43.06
N ALA A 20 -36.14 0.45 42.90
CA ALA A 20 -35.52 -0.24 41.76
C ALA A 20 -35.90 -1.74 41.70
N ALA A 21 -35.86 -2.45 42.83
CA ALA A 21 -36.28 -3.85 42.90
C ALA A 21 -37.78 -4.02 42.57
N ALA A 22 -38.63 -3.12 43.09
CA ALA A 22 -40.06 -3.11 42.79
C ALA A 22 -40.35 -2.88 41.30
N ILE A 23 -39.68 -1.90 40.68
CA ILE A 23 -39.79 -1.63 39.23
C ILE A 23 -39.39 -2.88 38.42
N GLY A 24 -38.30 -3.55 38.79
CA GLY A 24 -37.87 -4.78 38.12
C GLY A 24 -38.94 -5.88 38.12
N GLY A 25 -39.61 -6.08 39.26
CA GLY A 25 -40.70 -7.05 39.40
C GLY A 25 -41.97 -6.63 38.67
N ASP A 26 -42.47 -5.42 38.95
CA ASP A 26 -43.78 -4.94 38.48
C ASP A 26 -43.80 -4.65 36.98
N VAL A 27 -42.68 -4.20 36.42
CA VAL A 27 -42.60 -3.77 35.02
C VAL A 27 -42.01 -4.85 34.13
N PHE A 28 -40.98 -5.57 34.58
CA PHE A 28 -40.22 -6.51 33.74
C PHE A 28 -40.34 -7.97 34.19
N GLY A 29 -41.08 -8.25 35.26
CA GLY A 29 -41.26 -9.62 35.77
C GLY A 29 -39.98 -10.24 36.33
N VAL A 30 -38.97 -9.42 36.67
CA VAL A 30 -37.72 -9.90 37.26
C VAL A 30 -37.97 -10.24 38.73
N VAL A 31 -37.69 -11.48 39.11
CA VAL A 31 -37.74 -11.90 40.52
C VAL A 31 -36.54 -11.29 41.26
N ALA A 32 -36.74 -10.19 41.96
CA ALA A 32 -35.70 -9.51 42.74
C ALA A 32 -36.20 -9.18 44.16
N ASP A 33 -35.37 -9.43 45.17
CA ASP A 33 -35.61 -9.09 46.58
C ASP A 33 -34.70 -7.96 47.10
N GLY A 34 -33.83 -7.42 46.24
CA GLY A 34 -33.03 -6.23 46.50
C GLY A 34 -32.36 -5.69 45.23
N ALA A 35 -31.70 -4.54 45.34
CA ALA A 35 -30.92 -3.95 44.25
C ALA A 35 -29.63 -3.31 44.79
N VAL A 36 -28.63 -3.16 43.93
CA VAL A 36 -27.38 -2.46 44.22
C VAL A 36 -27.20 -1.37 43.17
N ASN A 37 -27.03 -0.12 43.60
CA ASN A 37 -26.72 0.98 42.69
C ASN A 37 -25.31 0.80 42.09
N LEU A 38 -25.22 0.74 40.76
CA LEU A 38 -23.96 0.60 40.01
C LEU A 38 -23.33 1.95 39.66
N GLY A 39 -24.04 3.05 39.88
CA GLY A 39 -23.65 4.39 39.49
C GLY A 39 -23.87 4.64 38.00
N SER A 40 -24.12 5.91 37.65
CA SER A 40 -24.13 6.43 36.29
C SER A 40 -24.01 7.94 36.35
N GLU A 41 -23.45 8.56 35.31
CA GLU A 41 -23.23 9.99 35.22
C GLU A 41 -24.54 10.78 34.97
N ARG A 42 -25.40 10.27 34.08
CA ARG A 42 -26.62 10.94 33.60
C ARG A 42 -27.91 10.23 34.02
N ASP A 43 -27.83 8.91 34.14
CA ASP A 43 -28.93 7.99 34.45
C ASP A 43 -28.78 7.41 35.87
N GLN A 44 -29.63 6.45 36.26
CA GLN A 44 -29.37 5.57 37.39
C GLN A 44 -29.42 4.11 36.95
N THR A 45 -28.38 3.35 37.28
CA THR A 45 -28.25 1.94 36.92
C THR A 45 -28.21 1.09 38.19
N PHE A 46 -29.03 0.05 38.26
CA PHE A 46 -29.11 -0.87 39.40
C PHE A 46 -28.88 -2.31 38.96
N LEU A 47 -28.07 -3.05 39.72
CA LEU A 47 -28.03 -4.51 39.67
C LEU A 47 -29.14 -5.05 40.55
N LEU A 48 -30.18 -5.60 39.95
CA LEU A 48 -31.24 -6.30 40.67
C LEU A 48 -30.72 -7.65 41.16
N THR A 49 -31.06 -8.00 42.40
CA THR A 49 -30.60 -9.22 43.07
C THR A 49 -31.76 -10.05 43.58
N SER A 50 -31.59 -11.37 43.54
CA SER A 50 -32.51 -12.35 44.13
C SER A 50 -31.71 -13.26 45.05
N SER A 51 -32.01 -13.28 46.34
CA SER A 51 -31.24 -14.06 47.33
C SER A 51 -29.73 -13.79 47.24
N ARG A 52 -29.36 -12.52 47.00
CA ARG A 52 -27.98 -12.02 46.76
C ARG A 52 -27.32 -12.44 45.44
N ALA A 53 -27.99 -13.19 44.58
CA ALA A 53 -27.49 -13.50 43.23
C ALA A 53 -27.93 -12.41 42.22
N PRO A 54 -27.09 -12.03 41.25
CA PRO A 54 -27.46 -11.14 40.15
C PRO A 54 -28.66 -11.67 39.35
N ALA A 55 -29.69 -10.84 39.16
CA ALA A 55 -30.93 -11.21 38.45
C ALA A 55 -31.11 -10.46 37.13
N ALA A 56 -30.98 -9.14 37.13
CA ALA A 56 -31.04 -8.28 35.95
C ALA A 56 -30.35 -6.94 36.22
N VAL A 57 -30.10 -6.14 35.18
CA VAL A 57 -29.67 -4.75 35.30
C VAL A 57 -30.82 -3.83 34.91
N LEU A 58 -31.22 -2.91 35.79
CA LEU A 58 -32.24 -1.90 35.54
C LEU A 58 -31.58 -0.55 35.28
N LYS A 59 -31.86 0.08 34.14
CA LYS A 59 -31.41 1.44 33.79
C LYS A 59 -32.62 2.37 33.79
N VAL A 60 -32.61 3.37 34.67
CA VAL A 60 -33.61 4.45 34.73
C VAL A 60 -33.01 5.68 34.09
N SER A 61 -33.62 6.12 32.99
CA SER A 61 -33.10 7.21 32.18
C SER A 61 -33.45 8.58 32.75
N ASN A 62 -32.57 9.55 32.46
CA ASN A 62 -32.80 10.96 32.70
C ASN A 62 -34.14 11.41 32.11
N SER A 63 -34.86 12.30 32.80
CA SER A 63 -36.17 12.76 32.33
C SER A 63 -36.11 13.57 31.03
N ALA A 64 -34.93 14.13 30.71
CA ALA A 64 -34.71 14.84 29.45
C ALA A 64 -34.40 13.89 28.27
N GLU A 65 -34.27 12.58 28.50
CA GLU A 65 -33.88 11.63 27.47
C GLU A 65 -34.96 11.49 26.38
N SER A 66 -34.52 11.52 25.13
CA SER A 66 -35.42 11.44 23.99
C SER A 66 -35.89 10.03 23.77
N THR A 67 -37.21 9.85 23.63
CA THR A 67 -37.78 8.56 23.23
C THR A 67 -37.21 8.07 21.90
N ALA A 68 -36.95 8.96 20.95
CA ALA A 68 -36.36 8.57 19.68
C ALA A 68 -34.91 8.05 19.83
N ASN A 69 -34.16 8.49 20.85
CA ASN A 69 -32.82 7.93 21.15
C ASN A 69 -32.95 6.53 21.76
N LEU A 70 -33.83 6.38 22.74
CA LEU A 70 -34.10 5.08 23.39
C LEU A 70 -34.59 4.04 22.38
N ASP A 71 -35.43 4.45 21.42
CA ASP A 71 -35.91 3.56 20.35
C ASP A 71 -34.76 3.16 19.41
N MET A 72 -33.89 4.12 19.05
CA MET A 72 -32.70 3.86 18.24
C MET A 72 -31.77 2.82 18.90
N GLU A 73 -31.55 2.92 20.22
CA GLU A 73 -30.76 1.96 20.99
C GLU A 73 -31.35 0.53 20.94
N ALA A 74 -32.66 0.38 21.08
CA ALA A 74 -33.30 -0.93 20.97
C ALA A 74 -33.19 -1.50 19.54
N LEU A 75 -33.44 -0.66 18.53
CA LEU A 75 -33.42 -1.06 17.12
C LEU A 75 -32.03 -1.46 16.64
N VAL A 76 -30.97 -0.76 17.06
CA VAL A 76 -29.62 -1.09 16.62
C VAL A 76 -29.17 -2.44 17.17
N VAL A 77 -29.53 -2.75 18.42
CA VAL A 77 -29.16 -4.02 19.06
C VAL A 77 -29.85 -5.18 18.37
N ALA A 78 -31.13 -5.02 18.00
CA ALA A 78 -31.85 -5.98 17.18
C ALA A 78 -31.23 -6.14 15.78
N HIS A 79 -30.81 -5.05 15.14
CA HIS A 79 -30.11 -5.08 13.86
C HIS A 79 -28.77 -5.82 13.95
N ILE A 80 -27.94 -5.51 14.94
CA ILE A 80 -26.65 -6.18 15.18
C ILE A 80 -26.87 -7.68 15.40
N ALA A 81 -27.85 -8.06 16.24
CA ALA A 81 -28.18 -9.45 16.51
C ALA A 81 -28.58 -10.24 15.26
N ARG A 82 -29.14 -9.57 14.25
CA ARG A 82 -29.49 -10.18 12.95
C ARG A 82 -28.28 -10.29 12.01
N VAL A 83 -27.37 -9.31 12.04
CA VAL A 83 -26.21 -9.25 11.12
C VAL A 83 -25.03 -10.08 11.63
N ASP A 84 -24.71 -10.00 12.92
CA ASP A 84 -23.70 -10.82 13.59
C ASP A 84 -24.24 -11.30 14.95
N PRO A 85 -24.96 -12.44 14.97
CA PRO A 85 -25.55 -12.99 16.19
C PRO A 85 -24.54 -13.36 17.28
N SER A 86 -23.25 -13.44 16.93
CA SER A 86 -22.18 -13.82 17.85
C SER A 86 -21.52 -12.62 18.56
N LEU A 87 -21.87 -11.38 18.19
CA LEU A 87 -21.44 -10.20 18.94
C LEU A 87 -22.18 -10.13 20.28
N PRO A 88 -21.47 -9.96 21.41
CA PRO A 88 -22.07 -10.01 22.73
C PRO A 88 -22.70 -8.66 23.12
N VAL A 89 -23.69 -8.18 22.36
CA VAL A 89 -24.39 -6.92 22.67
C VAL A 89 -25.46 -7.13 23.74
N ALA A 90 -25.57 -6.21 24.69
CA ALA A 90 -26.60 -6.26 25.72
C ALA A 90 -27.99 -6.01 25.12
N ARG A 91 -28.89 -6.99 25.28
CA ARG A 91 -30.24 -6.95 24.73
C ARG A 91 -31.25 -6.57 25.82
N PRO A 92 -32.07 -5.53 25.61
CA PRO A 92 -33.07 -5.17 26.60
C PRO A 92 -34.17 -6.24 26.72
N LEU A 93 -34.71 -6.40 27.92
CA LEU A 93 -35.88 -7.21 28.24
C LEU A 93 -37.15 -6.47 27.82
N MET A 94 -38.14 -7.20 27.33
CA MET A 94 -39.47 -6.64 27.12
C MET A 94 -40.16 -6.38 28.47
N HIS A 95 -40.89 -5.27 28.58
CA HIS A 95 -41.76 -5.04 29.74
C HIS A 95 -43.01 -5.95 29.67
N LEU A 96 -43.62 -6.27 30.80
CA LEU A 96 -44.72 -7.24 30.92
C LEU A 96 -45.97 -6.89 30.08
N ALA A 97 -46.20 -5.60 29.86
CA ALA A 97 -47.30 -5.11 29.04
C ALA A 97 -47.00 -5.08 27.51
N ALA A 98 -45.80 -5.46 27.09
CA ALA A 98 -45.41 -5.44 25.68
C ALA A 98 -46.00 -6.63 24.91
N ALA A 99 -46.36 -6.40 23.65
CA ALA A 99 -46.97 -7.42 22.79
C ALA A 99 -46.15 -7.74 21.53
N ASP A 100 -45.30 -6.82 21.08
CA ASP A 100 -44.57 -6.92 19.81
C ASP A 100 -43.05 -6.84 20.05
N PRO A 101 -42.29 -7.93 19.90
CA PRO A 101 -40.84 -7.91 20.08
C PRO A 101 -40.10 -7.07 19.02
N ASP A 102 -40.74 -6.74 17.89
CA ASP A 102 -40.14 -5.91 16.85
C ASP A 102 -40.39 -4.40 17.07
N ALA A 103 -41.30 -4.04 18.00
CA ALA A 103 -41.58 -2.65 18.33
C ALA A 103 -40.60 -2.13 19.40
N PRO A 104 -39.89 -1.00 19.17
CA PRO A 104 -38.88 -0.50 20.13
C PRO A 104 -39.49 -0.07 21.48
N LEU A 105 -40.75 0.37 21.47
CA LEU A 105 -41.49 0.72 22.70
C LEU A 105 -41.63 -0.47 23.67
N SER A 106 -41.57 -1.71 23.18
CA SER A 106 -41.67 -2.91 24.01
C SER A 106 -40.52 -3.06 25.00
N TYR A 107 -39.42 -2.33 24.80
CA TYR A 107 -38.19 -2.42 25.58
C TYR A 107 -38.04 -1.29 26.60
N ARG A 108 -39.04 -0.42 26.76
CA ARG A 108 -39.04 0.67 27.76
C ARG A 108 -40.40 0.84 28.42
N ALA A 109 -40.42 1.34 29.65
CA ALA A 109 -41.66 1.69 30.35
C ALA A 109 -41.51 2.97 31.17
N LEU A 110 -42.61 3.70 31.37
CA LEU A 110 -42.65 4.89 32.23
C LEU A 110 -42.79 4.51 33.70
N VAL A 111 -41.97 5.10 34.54
CA VAL A 111 -41.94 4.94 36.01
C VAL A 111 -41.78 6.29 36.71
N GLY A 112 -42.02 6.32 38.01
CA GLY A 112 -41.88 7.52 38.85
C GLY A 112 -43.21 8.26 39.08
N ALA A 113 -43.53 8.54 40.34
CA ALA A 113 -44.79 9.17 40.75
C ALA A 113 -44.74 10.70 40.73
N SER A 114 -43.57 11.29 41.02
CA SER A 114 -43.35 12.75 41.09
C SER A 114 -42.80 13.34 39.79
N GLN A 115 -41.97 12.58 39.09
CA GLN A 115 -41.38 12.91 37.80
C GLN A 115 -41.30 11.62 36.98
N ALA A 116 -41.73 11.69 35.73
CA ALA A 116 -41.79 10.51 34.87
C ALA A 116 -40.41 10.24 34.25
N HIS A 117 -39.95 8.99 34.36
CA HIS A 117 -38.69 8.51 33.81
C HIS A 117 -38.94 7.27 32.95
N TRP A 118 -38.18 7.12 31.86
CA TRP A 118 -38.16 5.87 31.10
C TRP A 118 -37.22 4.88 31.80
N CYS A 119 -37.63 3.63 31.92
CA CYS A 119 -36.79 2.55 32.44
C CYS A 119 -36.66 1.41 31.42
N ARG A 120 -35.52 0.72 31.47
CA ARG A 120 -35.15 -0.44 30.64
C ARG A 120 -34.49 -1.49 31.53
N ALA A 121 -34.72 -2.77 31.29
CA ALA A 121 -34.05 -3.86 32.00
C ALA A 121 -33.22 -4.70 31.03
N TYR A 122 -32.13 -5.30 31.50
CA TYR A 122 -31.20 -6.10 30.71
C TYR A 122 -30.84 -7.39 31.46
N PRO A 123 -30.62 -8.53 30.77
CA PRO A 123 -29.99 -9.69 31.37
C PRO A 123 -28.61 -9.35 31.94
N VAL A 124 -28.21 -10.03 33.02
CA VAL A 124 -26.84 -9.91 33.54
C VAL A 124 -25.90 -10.63 32.59
N ILE A 125 -24.91 -9.90 32.06
CA ILE A 125 -23.81 -10.47 31.29
C ILE A 125 -22.67 -10.81 32.27
N PRO A 126 -22.20 -12.07 32.32
CA PRO A 126 -21.07 -12.44 33.16
C PRO A 126 -19.78 -11.73 32.74
N GLY A 127 -19.04 -11.20 33.72
CA GLY A 127 -17.72 -10.63 33.50
C GLY A 127 -17.43 -9.45 34.43
N ARG A 128 -16.40 -8.68 34.10
CA ARG A 128 -15.91 -7.53 34.87
C ARG A 128 -16.04 -6.25 34.05
N LEU A 129 -16.62 -5.21 34.65
CA LEU A 129 -16.58 -3.84 34.16
C LEU A 129 -15.29 -3.15 34.63
N ARG A 130 -14.89 -2.07 33.96
CA ARG A 130 -13.76 -1.21 34.37
C ARG A 130 -12.46 -1.98 34.55
N CYS A 131 -12.14 -2.83 33.58
CA CYS A 131 -10.86 -3.52 33.58
C CYS A 131 -9.71 -2.51 33.50
N ASN A 132 -8.58 -2.81 34.14
CA ASN A 132 -7.40 -1.96 34.05
C ASN A 132 -6.80 -2.09 32.64
N PRO A 133 -6.84 -1.05 31.79
CA PRO A 133 -6.38 -1.15 30.41
C PRO A 133 -4.90 -1.51 30.34
N SER A 134 -4.08 -1.11 31.32
CA SER A 134 -2.64 -1.40 31.37
C SER A 134 -2.30 -2.88 31.65
N GLU A 135 -3.26 -3.65 32.19
CA GLU A 135 -3.09 -5.08 32.51
C GLU A 135 -3.54 -6.00 31.37
N LEU A 136 -4.20 -5.48 30.35
CA LEU A 136 -4.65 -6.27 29.20
C LEU A 136 -3.46 -6.81 28.40
N SER A 137 -3.54 -8.10 28.08
CA SER A 137 -2.57 -8.77 27.21
C SER A 137 -2.65 -8.24 25.78
N ASP A 138 -1.56 -8.33 25.02
CA ASP A 138 -1.54 -7.96 23.60
C ASP A 138 -2.62 -8.69 22.78
N ARG A 139 -2.89 -9.96 23.13
CA ARG A 139 -3.95 -10.75 22.48
C ARG A 139 -5.33 -10.14 22.74
N ALA A 140 -5.59 -9.69 23.97
CA ALA A 140 -6.83 -9.00 24.29
C ALA A 140 -6.91 -7.67 23.55
N VAL A 141 -5.88 -6.83 23.57
CA VAL A 141 -5.86 -5.54 22.85
C VAL A 141 -6.15 -5.70 21.35
N ILE A 142 -5.56 -6.70 20.69
CA ILE A 142 -5.88 -7.02 19.28
C ILE A 142 -7.36 -7.43 19.14
N ALA A 143 -7.87 -8.27 20.04
CA ALA A 143 -9.27 -8.71 20.01
C ALA A 143 -10.27 -7.56 20.25
N TRP A 144 -9.90 -6.54 21.02
CA TRP A 144 -10.66 -5.30 21.16
C TRP A 144 -10.76 -4.57 19.81
N GLY A 145 -9.65 -4.40 19.09
CA GLY A 145 -9.64 -3.84 17.75
C GLY A 145 -10.50 -4.65 16.76
N GLU A 146 -10.39 -5.98 16.78
CA GLU A 146 -11.22 -6.88 15.97
C GLU A 146 -12.72 -6.71 16.32
N THR A 147 -13.07 -6.60 17.59
CA THR A 147 -14.46 -6.46 18.06
C THR A 147 -15.06 -5.13 17.63
N VAL A 148 -14.32 -4.03 17.74
CA VAL A 148 -14.77 -2.70 17.27
C VAL A 148 -15.05 -2.73 15.76
N ALA A 149 -14.15 -3.33 14.97
CA ALA A 149 -14.36 -3.47 13.53
C ALA A 149 -15.56 -4.38 13.18
N ARG A 150 -15.76 -5.47 13.94
CA ARG A 150 -16.93 -6.34 13.78
C ARG A 150 -18.23 -5.62 14.12
N LEU A 151 -18.25 -4.84 15.20
CA LEU A 151 -19.38 -4.04 15.62
C LEU A 151 -19.76 -3.01 14.55
N ALA A 152 -18.78 -2.23 14.07
CA ALA A 152 -18.99 -1.30 12.97
C ALA A 152 -19.55 -2.00 11.71
N ARG A 153 -19.01 -3.19 11.35
CA ARG A 153 -19.54 -3.98 10.24
C ARG A 153 -20.97 -4.47 10.48
N ALA A 154 -21.31 -4.87 11.70
CA ALA A 154 -22.65 -5.33 12.05
C ALA A 154 -23.69 -4.19 12.04
N MET A 155 -23.28 -2.97 12.39
CA MET A 155 -24.10 -1.76 12.33
C MET A 155 -24.24 -1.20 10.91
N ARG A 156 -23.48 -1.71 9.92
CA ARG A 156 -23.55 -1.23 8.54
C ARG A 156 -24.97 -1.35 7.99
N GLY A 157 -25.45 -0.29 7.35
CA GLY A 157 -26.79 -0.21 6.79
C GLY A 157 -27.90 0.07 7.80
N PHE A 158 -27.59 0.18 9.10
CA PHE A 158 -28.51 0.73 10.09
C PHE A 158 -28.62 2.26 9.90
N SER A 159 -29.84 2.78 9.96
CA SER A 159 -30.10 4.21 9.92
C SER A 159 -31.28 4.57 10.82
N HIS A 160 -31.20 5.75 11.42
CA HIS A 160 -32.27 6.28 12.27
C HIS A 160 -32.17 7.82 12.28
N PRO A 161 -33.28 8.58 12.25
CA PRO A 161 -33.23 10.04 12.27
C PRO A 161 -32.42 10.61 13.45
N SER A 162 -32.57 10.02 14.64
CA SER A 162 -31.83 10.46 15.84
C SER A 162 -30.32 10.21 15.80
N ALA A 163 -29.82 9.40 14.87
CA ALA A 163 -28.38 9.21 14.70
C ALA A 163 -27.70 10.48 14.17
N HIS A 164 -28.44 11.38 13.53
CA HIS A 164 -27.93 12.66 13.02
C HIS A 164 -27.98 13.78 14.09
N ARG A 165 -27.54 13.45 15.29
CA ARG A 165 -27.42 14.37 16.42
C ARG A 165 -25.98 14.89 16.57
N VAL A 166 -25.81 15.90 17.41
CA VAL A 166 -24.50 16.49 17.70
C VAL A 166 -24.13 16.16 19.14
N LEU A 167 -23.10 15.36 19.33
CA LEU A 167 -22.56 15.00 20.64
C LEU A 167 -21.20 15.70 20.81
N PRO A 168 -20.91 16.38 21.93
CA PRO A 168 -19.66 17.12 22.12
C PRO A 168 -18.39 16.27 21.98
N TRP A 169 -18.47 14.98 22.29
CA TRP A 169 -17.36 14.02 22.19
C TRP A 169 -17.26 13.32 20.83
N ASP A 170 -18.22 13.53 19.91
CA ASP A 170 -18.07 13.08 18.53
C ASP A 170 -16.98 13.91 17.86
N LEU A 171 -16.03 13.26 17.19
CA LEU A 171 -14.96 13.95 16.47
C LEU A 171 -15.49 14.95 15.44
N LYS A 172 -16.67 14.72 14.87
CA LYS A 172 -17.35 15.67 13.98
C LYS A 172 -17.67 17.00 14.65
N ALA A 173 -17.85 17.00 15.97
CA ALA A 173 -18.26 18.14 16.77
C ALA A 173 -17.09 18.85 17.47
N VAL A 174 -15.84 18.47 17.18
CA VAL A 174 -14.63 19.12 17.75
C VAL A 174 -14.64 20.66 17.63
N PRO A 175 -15.16 21.31 16.56
CA PRO A 175 -15.30 22.76 16.54
C PRO A 175 -16.13 23.35 17.70
N MET A 176 -17.09 22.59 18.25
CA MET A 176 -17.86 22.99 19.45
C MET A 176 -17.01 22.96 20.72
N VAL A 177 -16.09 22.00 20.83
CA VAL A 177 -15.19 21.80 21.97
C VAL A 177 -14.32 23.03 22.22
N ARG A 178 -13.96 23.77 21.15
CA ARG A 178 -13.18 25.02 21.27
C ARG A 178 -13.84 26.05 22.19
N GLY A 179 -15.18 26.09 22.24
CA GLY A 179 -15.92 26.97 23.16
C GLY A 179 -15.84 26.57 24.63
N MET A 180 -15.38 25.34 24.93
CA MET A 180 -15.25 24.79 26.28
C MET A 180 -13.84 24.97 26.86
N VAL A 181 -12.84 25.28 26.02
CA VAL A 181 -11.43 25.43 26.42
C VAL A 181 -11.24 26.45 27.54
N ALA A 182 -12.02 27.55 27.52
CA ALA A 182 -11.96 28.59 28.55
C ALA A 182 -12.27 28.10 29.97
N ALA A 183 -12.90 26.92 30.13
CA ALA A 183 -13.17 26.30 31.42
C ALA A 183 -11.98 25.52 31.99
N ILE A 184 -10.94 25.25 31.19
CA ILE A 184 -9.75 24.52 31.63
C ILE A 184 -8.90 25.41 32.54
N ARG A 185 -8.84 25.04 33.83
CA ARG A 185 -8.13 25.84 34.84
C ARG A 185 -6.61 25.76 34.72
N ASN A 186 -6.08 24.63 34.26
CA ASN A 186 -4.64 24.41 34.12
C ASN A 186 -4.14 25.00 32.78
N PRO A 187 -3.26 26.01 32.78
CA PRO A 187 -2.79 26.65 31.55
C PRO A 187 -2.04 25.72 30.60
N GLU A 188 -1.31 24.73 31.12
CA GLU A 188 -0.60 23.76 30.29
C GLU A 188 -1.59 22.86 29.54
N TRP A 189 -2.67 22.43 30.22
CA TRP A 189 -3.71 21.62 29.62
C TRP A 189 -4.47 22.41 28.56
N SER A 190 -4.82 23.66 28.85
CA SER A 190 -5.48 24.56 27.90
C SER A 190 -4.65 24.73 26.63
N THR A 191 -3.34 24.99 26.78
CA THR A 191 -2.42 25.15 25.65
C THR A 191 -2.31 23.87 24.82
N ALA A 192 -2.18 22.72 25.48
CA ALA A 192 -2.11 21.42 24.81
C ALA A 192 -3.39 21.10 24.03
N VAL A 193 -4.56 21.36 24.61
CA VAL A 193 -5.86 21.20 23.95
C VAL A 193 -5.95 22.11 22.72
N GLU A 194 -5.60 23.40 22.84
CA GLU A 194 -5.63 24.34 21.71
C GLU A 194 -4.77 23.88 20.53
N GLN A 195 -3.54 23.42 20.79
CA GLN A 195 -2.64 22.91 19.76
C GLN A 195 -3.25 21.73 18.98
N VAL A 196 -3.97 20.86 19.68
CA VAL A 196 -4.62 19.68 19.08
C VAL A 196 -5.85 20.08 18.28
N LEU A 197 -6.63 21.06 18.75
CA LEU A 197 -7.76 21.61 17.99
C LEU A 197 -7.27 22.31 16.71
N ASP A 198 -6.15 23.02 16.76
CA ASP A 198 -5.55 23.64 15.57
C ASP A 198 -5.00 22.58 14.59
N ARG A 199 -4.44 21.47 15.11
CA ARG A 199 -4.07 20.30 14.29
C ARG A 199 -5.29 19.66 13.64
N TYR A 200 -6.41 19.53 14.35
CA TYR A 200 -7.66 19.02 13.79
C TYR A 200 -8.12 19.83 12.56
N ASP A 201 -8.10 21.17 12.66
CA ASP A 201 -8.53 22.07 11.58
C ASP A 201 -7.68 21.93 10.31
N THR A 202 -6.41 21.54 10.44
CA THR A 202 -5.46 21.41 9.32
C THR A 202 -5.33 19.98 8.79
N ALA A 203 -5.47 18.97 9.65
CA ALA A 203 -5.25 17.56 9.31
C ALA A 203 -6.55 16.78 9.07
N ILE A 204 -7.57 16.96 9.91
CA ILE A 204 -8.80 16.15 9.90
C ILE A 204 -9.91 16.84 9.13
N ALA A 205 -10.22 18.10 9.46
CA ALA A 205 -11.36 18.82 8.88
C ALA A 205 -11.37 18.84 7.33
N PRO A 206 -10.24 19.06 6.63
CA PRO A 206 -10.22 19.06 5.16
C PRO A 206 -10.50 17.70 4.52
N ARG A 207 -10.34 16.60 5.28
CA ARG A 207 -10.51 15.21 4.83
C ARG A 207 -11.84 14.62 5.29
N TRP A 208 -12.61 15.32 6.12
CA TRP A 208 -13.78 14.74 6.77
C TRP A 208 -14.77 14.11 5.79
N GLU A 209 -15.02 14.75 4.65
CA GLU A 209 -15.94 14.28 3.61
C GLU A 209 -15.40 13.08 2.79
N SER A 210 -14.09 12.80 2.83
CA SER A 210 -13.50 11.60 2.19
C SER A 210 -13.50 10.39 3.13
N LEU A 211 -13.66 10.59 4.44
CA LEU A 211 -13.69 9.51 5.41
C LEU A 211 -14.99 8.71 5.32
N ARG A 212 -14.88 7.38 5.45
CA ARG A 212 -16.06 6.51 5.48
C ARG A 212 -16.87 6.78 6.75
N ALA A 213 -18.18 6.95 6.59
CA ALA A 213 -19.11 7.26 7.67
C ALA A 213 -20.34 6.35 7.68
N GLN A 214 -20.86 6.10 8.88
CA GLN A 214 -22.10 5.35 9.14
C GLN A 214 -22.56 5.63 10.58
N VAL A 215 -23.65 4.99 11.03
CA VAL A 215 -23.91 4.89 12.46
C VAL A 215 -22.85 3.99 13.11
N VAL A 216 -22.22 4.51 14.16
CA VAL A 216 -21.16 3.85 14.94
C VAL A 216 -21.55 3.81 16.42
N HIS A 217 -20.84 3.03 17.25
CA HIS A 217 -21.13 2.96 18.69
C HIS A 217 -20.92 4.32 19.38
N GLY A 218 -19.89 5.04 18.95
CA GLY A 218 -19.53 6.39 19.40
C GLY A 218 -18.61 6.39 20.61
N ASP A 219 -18.74 5.42 21.51
CA ASP A 219 -17.96 5.39 22.76
C ASP A 219 -17.66 3.99 23.33
N LEU A 220 -17.13 3.08 22.51
CA LEU A 220 -16.73 1.76 23.02
C LEU A 220 -15.37 1.84 23.74
N ASN A 221 -15.41 1.72 25.08
CA ASN A 221 -14.27 1.86 25.99
C ASN A 221 -14.35 0.84 27.15
N VAL A 222 -13.41 0.86 28.09
CA VAL A 222 -13.37 -0.06 29.26
C VAL A 222 -14.53 0.09 30.24
N ASP A 223 -15.28 1.20 30.19
CA ASP A 223 -16.49 1.41 30.99
C ASP A 223 -17.74 0.83 30.29
N ASN A 224 -17.75 0.83 28.95
CA ASN A 224 -18.86 0.34 28.11
C ASN A 224 -18.66 -1.10 27.58
N ALA A 225 -17.64 -1.80 28.09
CA ALA A 225 -17.39 -3.20 27.79
C ALA A 225 -17.26 -4.05 29.07
N ILE A 226 -17.83 -5.25 29.01
CA ILE A 226 -17.69 -6.28 30.03
C ILE A 226 -16.66 -7.28 29.52
N VAL A 227 -15.64 -7.60 30.32
CA VAL A 227 -14.58 -8.54 29.95
C VAL A 227 -14.60 -9.83 30.77
N ASP A 228 -14.14 -10.91 30.16
CA ASP A 228 -13.88 -12.17 30.86
C ASP A 228 -12.57 -12.14 31.67
N ASP A 229 -12.15 -13.32 32.16
CA ASP A 229 -10.93 -13.43 32.96
C ASP A 229 -9.64 -13.14 32.16
N ASP A 230 -9.68 -13.32 30.84
CA ASP A 230 -8.57 -13.09 29.91
C ASP A 230 -8.55 -11.65 29.34
N GLY A 231 -9.52 -10.82 29.71
CA GLY A 231 -9.66 -9.44 29.22
C GLY A 231 -10.35 -9.33 27.86
N MET A 232 -10.99 -10.40 27.38
CA MET A 232 -11.74 -10.42 26.12
C MET A 232 -13.14 -9.84 26.33
N ILE A 233 -13.63 -9.06 25.36
CA ILE A 233 -14.98 -8.51 25.41
C ILE A 233 -16.01 -9.65 25.40
N SER A 234 -16.75 -9.76 26.48
CA SER A 234 -17.85 -10.70 26.73
C SER A 234 -19.22 -10.01 26.79
N GLY A 235 -19.24 -8.67 26.80
CA GLY A 235 -20.43 -7.84 26.73
C GLY A 235 -20.12 -6.44 26.18
N ILE A 236 -20.98 -5.93 25.29
CA ILE A 236 -20.96 -4.55 24.78
C ILE A 236 -22.26 -3.90 25.24
N ILE A 237 -22.14 -2.81 25.98
CA ILE A 237 -23.26 -2.11 26.62
C ILE A 237 -23.24 -0.64 26.23
N ASP A 238 -24.34 0.05 26.55
CA ASP A 238 -24.52 1.48 26.37
C ASP A 238 -24.40 2.00 24.92
N PHE A 239 -25.49 1.85 24.16
CA PHE A 239 -25.62 2.41 22.82
C PHE A 239 -26.12 3.88 22.84
N GLY A 240 -26.08 4.53 24.02
CA GLY A 240 -26.60 5.87 24.25
C GLY A 240 -25.82 6.98 23.54
N ASP A 241 -24.62 6.70 23.03
CA ASP A 241 -23.70 7.67 22.39
C ASP A 241 -23.54 7.48 20.87
N MET A 242 -24.38 6.64 20.26
CA MET A 242 -24.36 6.45 18.80
C MET A 242 -24.65 7.73 18.01
N SER A 243 -23.89 7.95 16.95
CA SER A 243 -24.14 9.01 15.96
C SER A 243 -23.75 8.54 14.56
N HIS A 244 -24.25 9.22 13.55
CA HIS A 244 -23.77 9.04 12.18
C HIS A 244 -22.50 9.88 11.95
N THR A 245 -21.34 9.23 12.04
CA THR A 245 -20.01 9.87 11.99
C THR A 245 -18.98 8.97 11.29
N ALA A 246 -17.74 9.45 11.18
CA ALA A 246 -16.66 8.70 10.53
C ALA A 246 -16.28 7.45 11.34
N LEU A 247 -15.89 6.37 10.66
CA LEU A 247 -15.49 5.10 11.28
C LEU A 247 -14.31 5.26 12.26
N ILE A 248 -13.44 6.23 12.00
CA ILE A 248 -12.29 6.54 12.87
C ILE A 248 -12.70 7.01 14.27
N THR A 249 -13.95 7.44 14.48
CA THR A 249 -14.44 7.88 15.79
C THR A 249 -14.48 6.72 16.80
N ASP A 250 -15.01 5.56 16.41
CA ASP A 250 -14.99 4.36 17.27
C ASP A 250 -13.56 3.91 17.54
N LEU A 251 -12.69 3.97 16.52
CA LEU A 251 -11.30 3.55 16.63
C LEU A 251 -10.51 4.49 17.57
N ALA A 252 -10.71 5.80 17.47
CA ALA A 252 -10.10 6.78 18.35
C ALA A 252 -10.57 6.60 19.80
N SER A 253 -11.86 6.30 20.03
CA SER A 253 -12.41 6.06 21.37
C SER A 253 -11.78 4.84 22.05
N VAL A 254 -11.70 3.69 21.34
CA VAL A 254 -11.09 2.49 21.91
C VAL A 254 -9.58 2.67 22.15
N ILE A 255 -8.87 3.38 21.26
CA ILE A 255 -7.44 3.67 21.45
C ILE A 255 -7.26 4.52 22.70
N ASP A 256 -8.02 5.62 22.81
CA ASP A 256 -7.94 6.55 23.94
C ASP A 256 -8.18 5.84 25.28
N SER A 257 -9.11 4.88 25.30
CA SER A 257 -9.38 4.07 26.49
C SER A 257 -8.26 3.09 26.84
N LEU A 258 -7.72 2.36 25.86
CA LEU A 258 -6.76 1.27 26.10
C LEU A 258 -5.32 1.74 26.37
N VAL A 259 -4.99 2.98 26.02
CA VAL A 259 -3.66 3.58 26.22
C VAL A 259 -3.48 4.24 27.60
N LEU A 260 -4.56 4.39 28.39
CA LEU A 260 -4.50 4.98 29.73
C LEU A 260 -3.60 4.16 30.67
N ASP A 261 -2.98 4.85 31.61
CA ASP A 261 -2.06 4.31 32.65
C ASP A 261 -0.84 3.55 32.13
N ARG A 262 -0.59 3.54 30.82
CA ARG A 262 0.63 3.00 30.22
C ARG A 262 1.73 4.06 30.22
N THR A 263 3.00 3.66 30.11
CA THR A 263 4.16 4.57 30.15
C THR A 263 5.07 4.41 28.95
N GLY A 264 5.82 5.48 28.61
CA GLY A 264 6.77 5.48 27.50
C GLY A 264 6.13 5.21 26.13
N ASP A 265 6.86 4.48 25.28
CA ASP A 265 6.42 4.11 23.93
C ASP A 265 5.28 3.08 23.89
N ASP A 266 4.84 2.57 25.05
CA ASP A 266 3.79 1.55 25.11
C ASP A 266 2.44 2.07 24.59
N SER A 267 2.12 3.35 24.76
CA SER A 267 0.86 3.93 24.22
C SER A 267 0.79 3.83 22.70
N PHE A 268 1.86 4.18 21.98
CA PHE A 268 1.90 4.05 20.52
C PHE A 268 1.87 2.58 20.09
N ARG A 269 2.53 1.70 20.84
CA ARG A 269 2.49 0.25 20.60
C ARG A 269 1.07 -0.30 20.74
N ILE A 270 0.33 0.08 21.78
CA ILE A 270 -1.06 -0.35 21.99
C ILE A 270 -1.99 0.19 20.91
N ALA A 271 -1.86 1.47 20.53
CA ALA A 271 -2.61 2.02 19.41
C ALA A 271 -2.42 1.18 18.13
N ARG A 272 -1.18 0.80 17.81
CA ARG A 272 -0.90 -0.12 16.67
C ARG A 272 -1.59 -1.47 16.82
N LEU A 273 -1.55 -2.09 18.00
CA LEU A 273 -2.17 -3.41 18.20
C LEU A 273 -3.69 -3.36 18.03
N VAL A 274 -4.33 -2.25 18.43
CA VAL A 274 -5.75 -2.01 18.16
C VAL A 274 -5.99 -1.87 16.66
N LEU A 275 -5.16 -1.10 15.94
CA LEU A 275 -5.22 -0.97 14.48
C LEU A 275 -5.03 -2.33 13.77
N ASP A 276 -4.08 -3.16 14.22
CA ASP A 276 -3.82 -4.49 13.67
C ASP A 276 -5.05 -5.38 13.81
N GLY A 277 -5.72 -5.34 14.97
CA GLY A 277 -6.99 -6.03 15.18
C GLY A 277 -8.09 -5.52 14.27
N TYR A 278 -8.28 -4.20 14.21
CA TYR A 278 -9.32 -3.58 13.39
C TYR A 278 -9.16 -3.94 11.90
N GLN A 279 -7.95 -3.82 11.37
CA GLN A 279 -7.64 -4.03 9.95
C GLN A 279 -7.77 -5.49 9.49
N ARG A 280 -7.74 -6.48 10.41
CA ARG A 280 -8.05 -7.89 10.08
C ARG A 280 -9.50 -8.09 9.64
N VAL A 281 -10.39 -7.22 10.09
CA VAL A 281 -11.84 -7.30 9.80
C VAL A 281 -12.25 -6.25 8.78
N THR A 282 -11.82 -5.00 8.98
CA THR A 282 -12.14 -3.86 8.13
C THR A 282 -10.85 -3.10 7.80
N PRO A 283 -10.23 -3.35 6.63
CA PRO A 283 -9.05 -2.61 6.19
C PRO A 283 -9.32 -1.10 6.16
N LEU A 284 -8.39 -0.33 6.75
CA LEU A 284 -8.45 1.13 6.75
C LEU A 284 -7.94 1.68 5.43
N GLU A 285 -8.53 2.81 5.00
CA GLU A 285 -8.11 3.55 3.83
C GLU A 285 -6.94 4.49 4.17
N ALA A 286 -6.23 4.96 3.14
CA ALA A 286 -5.05 5.80 3.32
C ALA A 286 -5.36 7.08 4.11
N ASP A 287 -6.48 7.74 3.81
CA ASP A 287 -6.91 8.94 4.52
C ASP A 287 -7.23 8.66 5.99
N GLU A 288 -7.83 7.51 6.31
CA GLU A 288 -8.12 7.11 7.69
C GLU A 288 -6.84 6.82 8.48
N LEU A 289 -5.89 6.11 7.87
CA LEU A 289 -4.58 5.82 8.47
C LEU A 289 -3.73 7.08 8.67
N LEU A 290 -3.85 8.08 7.79
CA LEU A 290 -3.16 9.35 7.91
C LEU A 290 -3.61 10.15 9.13
N VAL A 291 -4.90 10.10 9.47
CA VAL A 291 -5.49 10.96 10.50
C VAL A 291 -5.75 10.26 11.83
N ILE A 292 -5.60 8.93 11.93
CA ILE A 292 -6.02 8.20 13.14
C ILE A 292 -5.29 8.63 14.42
N SER A 293 -4.00 8.97 14.34
CA SER A 293 -3.26 9.49 15.51
C SER A 293 -3.75 10.89 15.91
N ASP A 294 -4.06 11.74 14.93
CA ASP A 294 -4.61 13.08 15.18
C ASP A 294 -6.04 12.97 15.74
N ALA A 295 -6.83 11.99 15.28
CA ALA A 295 -8.19 11.72 15.75
C ALA A 295 -8.19 11.23 17.21
N TRP A 296 -7.24 10.36 17.56
CA TRP A 296 -7.01 9.96 18.94
C TRP A 296 -6.64 11.17 19.83
N ALA A 297 -5.70 12.03 19.38
CA ALA A 297 -5.36 13.25 20.11
C ALA A 297 -6.58 14.16 20.31
N ALA A 298 -7.40 14.34 19.27
CA ALA A 298 -8.62 15.14 19.33
C ALA A 298 -9.65 14.55 20.30
N ARG A 299 -9.77 13.22 20.39
CA ARG A 299 -10.63 12.54 21.38
C ARG A 299 -10.18 12.85 22.81
N ALA A 300 -8.89 12.74 23.10
CA ALA A 300 -8.32 13.06 24.41
C ALA A 300 -8.52 14.55 24.76
N ALA A 301 -8.27 15.45 23.81
CA ALA A 301 -8.46 16.89 23.98
C ALA A 301 -9.94 17.25 24.24
N ALA A 302 -10.87 16.60 23.55
CA ALA A 302 -12.30 16.74 23.79
C ALA A 302 -12.67 16.28 25.20
N GLY A 303 -12.16 15.14 25.67
CA GLY A 303 -12.34 14.68 27.05
C GLY A 303 -11.88 15.71 28.08
N ILE A 304 -10.72 16.33 27.88
CA ILE A 304 -10.19 17.37 28.78
C ILE A 304 -11.07 18.61 28.84
N ALA A 305 -11.45 19.13 27.67
CA ALA A 305 -12.26 20.34 27.58
C ALA A 305 -13.68 20.11 28.12
N ILE A 306 -14.31 18.98 27.78
CA ILE A 306 -15.66 18.64 28.24
C ILE A 306 -15.68 18.43 29.75
N GLY A 307 -14.77 17.62 30.30
CA GLY A 307 -14.70 17.40 31.76
C GLY A 307 -14.44 18.68 32.54
N SER A 308 -13.54 19.54 32.03
CA SER A 308 -13.27 20.85 32.65
C SER A 308 -14.50 21.76 32.63
N TRP A 309 -15.23 21.80 31.51
CA TRP A 309 -16.45 22.58 31.38
C TRP A 309 -17.57 22.05 32.29
N ARG A 310 -17.79 20.74 32.34
CA ARG A 310 -18.80 20.13 33.24
C ARG A 310 -18.51 20.41 34.70
N SER A 311 -17.24 20.33 35.11
CA SER A 311 -16.81 20.70 36.47
C SER A 311 -17.05 22.20 36.76
N ALA A 312 -16.77 23.09 35.79
CA ALA A 312 -16.99 24.53 35.94
C ALA A 312 -18.47 24.91 36.08
N GLU A 313 -19.36 24.18 35.40
CA GLU A 313 -20.83 24.35 35.51
C GLU A 313 -21.43 23.67 36.76
N GLY A 314 -20.62 23.00 37.59
CA GLY A 314 -21.08 22.29 38.79
C GLY A 314 -21.87 21.01 38.49
N LEU A 315 -21.68 20.44 37.30
CA LEU A 315 -22.35 19.21 36.84
C LEU A 315 -21.59 17.94 37.24
N GLU A 316 -20.31 18.09 37.60
CA GLU A 316 -19.42 16.99 37.99
C GLU A 316 -18.53 17.42 39.17
N ASP A 317 -18.22 16.47 40.06
CA ASP A 317 -17.35 16.73 41.21
C ASP A 317 -15.94 17.10 40.73
N PRO A 318 -15.38 18.27 41.14
CA PRO A 318 -14.09 18.73 40.65
C PRO A 318 -12.92 17.80 40.95
N GLU A 319 -12.90 17.16 42.13
CA GLU A 319 -11.82 16.23 42.50
C GLU A 319 -11.90 14.92 41.71
N PHE A 320 -13.12 14.45 41.42
CA PHE A 320 -13.34 13.30 40.56
C PHE A 320 -12.91 13.58 39.12
N ALA A 321 -13.38 14.69 38.53
CA ALA A 321 -13.02 15.08 37.17
C ALA A 321 -11.49 15.21 37.01
N GLU A 322 -10.82 15.89 37.94
CA GLU A 322 -9.37 16.12 37.86
C GLU A 322 -8.54 14.81 37.77
N ARG A 323 -8.99 13.72 38.38
CA ARG A 323 -8.29 12.42 38.32
C ARG A 323 -8.23 11.85 36.91
N ASP A 324 -9.34 11.89 36.18
CA ASP A 324 -9.39 11.40 34.81
C ASP A 324 -8.74 12.36 33.83
N LEU A 325 -8.85 13.67 34.08
CA LEU A 325 -8.21 14.69 33.26
C LEU A 325 -6.68 14.61 33.29
N VAL A 326 -6.08 14.27 34.45
CA VAL A 326 -4.62 14.05 34.57
C VAL A 326 -4.17 12.90 33.66
N ARG A 327 -4.94 11.81 33.59
CA ARG A 327 -4.63 10.63 32.78
C ARG A 327 -4.69 10.96 31.29
N LEU A 328 -5.74 11.66 30.86
CA LEU A 328 -5.90 12.13 29.47
C LEU A 328 -4.81 13.14 29.07
N TYR A 329 -4.45 14.08 29.95
CA TYR A 329 -3.37 15.03 29.67
C TYR A 329 -2.02 14.33 29.49
N ALA A 330 -1.74 13.28 30.27
CA ALA A 330 -0.52 12.50 30.11
C ALA A 330 -0.44 11.83 28.73
N VAL A 331 -1.57 11.42 28.15
CA VAL A 331 -1.65 10.91 26.77
C VAL A 331 -1.38 12.03 25.77
N LEU A 332 -2.10 13.16 25.89
CA LEU A 332 -1.98 14.30 24.98
C LEU A 332 -0.55 14.83 24.93
N ARG A 333 0.08 15.01 26.09
CA ARG A 333 1.45 15.48 26.21
C ARG A 333 2.45 14.59 25.47
N ARG A 334 2.26 13.26 25.48
CA ARG A 334 3.15 12.33 24.75
C ARG A 334 3.08 12.53 23.24
N ILE A 335 1.88 12.75 22.70
CA ILE A 335 1.70 13.02 21.28
C ILE A 335 2.38 14.35 20.92
N LEU A 336 2.21 15.38 21.75
CA LEU A 336 2.83 16.69 21.54
C LEU A 336 4.37 16.64 21.66
N ASP A 337 4.91 15.96 22.67
CA ASP A 337 6.36 15.79 22.88
C ASP A 337 7.00 15.01 21.72
N THR A 338 6.27 14.06 21.13
CA THR A 338 6.71 13.29 19.95
C THR A 338 6.56 14.10 18.65
N GLY A 339 5.57 14.99 18.60
CA GLY A 339 5.12 15.67 17.39
C GLY A 339 4.09 14.83 16.61
N PHE A 340 3.04 15.48 16.11
CA PHE A 340 1.90 14.83 15.43
C PHE A 340 2.32 13.91 14.28
N ASP A 341 3.25 14.37 13.45
CA ASP A 341 3.70 13.66 12.26
C ASP A 341 4.49 12.39 12.59
N GLU A 342 5.34 12.44 13.63
CA GLU A 342 6.06 11.26 14.11
C GLU A 342 5.11 10.32 14.88
N ALA A 343 4.16 10.85 15.65
CA ALA A 343 3.13 10.05 16.30
C ALA A 343 2.28 9.29 15.27
N ALA A 344 1.83 9.94 14.20
CA ALA A 344 1.14 9.31 13.08
C ALA A 344 1.98 8.19 12.46
N GLN A 345 3.26 8.43 12.18
CA GLN A 345 4.16 7.38 11.67
C GLN A 345 4.28 6.20 12.64
N ARG A 346 4.39 6.46 13.95
CA ARG A 346 4.51 5.41 14.97
C ARG A 346 3.22 4.60 15.12
N VAL A 347 2.05 5.18 14.85
CA VAL A 347 0.73 4.52 15.00
C VAL A 347 0.29 3.83 13.70
N SER A 348 0.35 4.49 12.55
CA SER A 348 -0.17 3.93 11.29
C SER A 348 0.92 3.44 10.33
N GLY A 349 2.20 3.73 10.60
CA GLY A 349 3.30 3.45 9.69
C GLY A 349 3.41 4.43 8.53
N ILE A 350 2.46 5.37 8.38
CA ILE A 350 2.47 6.36 7.31
C ILE A 350 3.24 7.60 7.77
N SER A 351 4.34 7.91 7.08
CA SER A 351 5.03 9.19 7.26
C SER A 351 4.38 10.27 6.41
N PRO A 352 4.20 11.49 6.94
CA PRO A 352 3.94 12.64 6.08
C PRO A 352 5.13 12.89 5.16
N MET A 353 4.83 13.51 4.03
CA MET A 353 5.80 13.72 2.97
C MET A 353 6.84 14.75 3.41
N ARG A 354 8.10 14.30 3.53
CA ARG A 354 9.23 15.15 3.90
C ARG A 354 9.75 15.91 2.70
N SER A 355 10.51 16.99 2.93
CA SER A 355 11.08 17.77 1.84
C SER A 355 12.06 16.94 1.00
N ARG A 356 12.15 17.28 -0.28
CA ARG A 356 13.04 16.62 -1.24
C ARG A 356 14.50 16.62 -0.77
N ASP A 357 14.99 17.77 -0.31
CA ASP A 357 16.38 17.93 0.14
C ASP A 357 16.68 17.12 1.41
N GLU A 358 15.72 17.01 2.32
CA GLU A 358 15.89 16.14 3.49
C GLU A 358 16.02 14.67 3.07
N LEU A 359 15.16 14.21 2.15
CA LEU A 359 15.19 12.83 1.66
C LEU A 359 16.46 12.51 0.88
N ILE A 360 16.98 13.46 0.09
CA ILE A 360 18.26 13.29 -0.63
C ILE A 360 19.41 13.11 0.37
N ARG A 361 19.53 13.98 1.38
CA ARG A 361 20.59 13.85 2.39
C ARG A 361 20.50 12.52 3.14
N ARG A 362 19.30 12.16 3.61
CA ARG A 362 19.08 10.89 4.28
C ARG A 362 19.40 9.70 3.38
N ARG A 363 19.07 9.76 2.09
CA ARG A 363 19.40 8.74 1.10
C ARG A 363 20.92 8.56 0.99
N GLU A 364 21.66 9.66 0.87
CA GLU A 364 23.12 9.64 0.81
C GLU A 364 23.73 9.04 2.07
N ASP A 365 23.23 9.43 3.25
CA ASP A 365 23.68 8.93 4.55
C ASP A 365 23.45 7.41 4.71
N VAL A 366 22.32 6.88 4.24
CA VAL A 366 21.95 5.47 4.47
C VAL A 366 22.41 4.50 3.37
N PHE A 367 22.46 4.94 2.11
CA PHE A 367 22.85 4.07 0.99
C PHE A 367 24.33 4.19 0.60
N GLY A 368 24.99 5.28 1.00
CA GLY A 368 26.40 5.51 0.71
C GLY A 368 26.71 5.76 -0.78
N PRO A 369 27.99 5.97 -1.12
CA PRO A 369 28.42 6.48 -2.42
C PRO A 369 28.41 5.42 -3.55
N ALA A 370 28.23 4.14 -3.22
CA ALA A 370 28.16 3.07 -4.22
C ALA A 370 26.76 2.92 -4.84
N ALA A 371 25.74 3.55 -4.25
CA ALA A 371 24.39 3.55 -4.79
C ALA A 371 24.31 4.35 -6.09
N GLU A 372 23.51 3.87 -7.03
CA GLU A 372 23.29 4.55 -8.31
C GLU A 372 22.85 6.02 -8.08
N PRO A 373 23.40 7.01 -8.80
CA PRO A 373 22.98 8.40 -8.68
C PRO A 373 21.50 8.61 -9.04
N LEU A 374 20.90 9.66 -8.50
CA LEU A 374 19.56 10.08 -8.94
C LEU A 374 19.62 10.62 -10.37
N THR A 375 18.59 10.34 -11.17
CA THR A 375 18.62 10.50 -12.63
C THR A 375 18.69 11.95 -13.13
N TYR A 376 18.11 12.91 -12.39
CA TYR A 376 17.95 14.30 -12.81
C TYR A 376 18.70 15.23 -11.87
N ASP A 377 19.13 16.39 -12.40
CA ASP A 377 19.82 17.43 -11.62
C ASP A 377 18.95 17.92 -10.46
N GLU A 378 17.64 18.00 -10.72
CA GLU A 378 16.61 18.20 -9.70
C GLU A 378 15.80 16.89 -9.59
N PRO A 379 16.10 16.01 -8.62
CA PRO A 379 15.47 14.70 -8.52
C PRO A 379 13.94 14.77 -8.40
N LEU A 380 13.25 13.79 -8.98
CA LEU A 380 11.81 13.65 -8.81
C LEU A 380 11.50 13.04 -7.44
N LEU A 381 10.73 13.75 -6.62
CA LEU A 381 10.12 13.17 -5.42
C LEU A 381 8.80 12.52 -5.82
N ALA A 382 8.85 11.27 -6.29
CA ALA A 382 7.67 10.53 -6.72
C ALA A 382 6.72 10.28 -5.54
N HIS A 383 5.46 10.72 -5.66
CA HIS A 383 4.44 10.59 -4.63
C HIS A 383 3.45 9.47 -4.95
N HIS A 384 2.83 9.50 -6.13
CA HIS A 384 1.96 8.44 -6.63
C HIS A 384 2.02 8.35 -8.16
N ALA A 385 1.47 7.27 -8.73
CA ALA A 385 1.44 7.07 -10.17
C ALA A 385 0.24 6.21 -10.59
N SER A 386 -0.24 6.41 -11.81
CA SER A 386 -1.36 5.65 -12.40
C SER A 386 -1.20 5.55 -13.91
N GLY A 387 -1.27 4.34 -14.45
CA GLY A 387 -1.10 4.08 -15.88
C GLY A 387 0.28 4.52 -16.36
N VAL A 388 0.34 5.58 -17.17
CA VAL A 388 1.59 6.17 -17.71
C VAL A 388 1.97 7.49 -17.04
N TRP A 389 1.26 7.89 -15.99
CA TRP A 389 1.47 9.18 -15.32
C TRP A 389 2.06 8.98 -13.94
N MET A 390 3.09 9.77 -13.63
CA MET A 390 3.68 9.91 -12.30
C MET A 390 3.40 11.31 -11.77
N TYR A 391 3.23 11.42 -10.46
CA TYR A 391 2.93 12.67 -9.78
C TYR A 391 3.95 12.90 -8.68
N ASP A 392 4.43 14.13 -8.56
CA ASP A 392 5.32 14.49 -7.47
C ASP A 392 4.56 14.96 -6.21
N ALA A 393 5.33 15.30 -5.18
CA ALA A 393 4.81 15.79 -3.91
C ALA A 393 3.98 17.09 -4.00
N ASN A 394 4.21 17.90 -5.03
CA ASN A 394 3.51 19.17 -5.25
C ASN A 394 2.26 19.00 -6.14
N GLY A 395 2.03 17.79 -6.67
CA GLY A 395 0.94 17.49 -7.59
C GLY A 395 1.31 17.67 -9.07
N ASP A 396 2.57 17.99 -9.39
CA ASP A 396 3.02 18.09 -10.77
C ASP A 396 2.95 16.74 -11.46
N ARG A 397 2.41 16.71 -12.68
CA ARG A 397 2.16 15.49 -13.43
C ARG A 397 3.20 15.30 -14.54
N PHE A 398 3.80 14.11 -14.58
CA PHE A 398 4.82 13.72 -15.54
C PHE A 398 4.41 12.48 -16.34
N LEU A 399 4.54 12.53 -17.66
CA LEU A 399 4.41 11.36 -18.54
C LEU A 399 5.65 10.47 -18.37
N ASP A 400 5.44 9.23 -17.95
CA ASP A 400 6.50 8.23 -17.82
C ASP A 400 6.82 7.63 -19.19
N ALA A 401 7.95 8.06 -19.76
CA ALA A 401 8.50 7.54 -21.00
C ALA A 401 9.80 6.75 -20.77
N TYR A 402 10.01 6.16 -19.58
CA TYR A 402 11.26 5.49 -19.21
C TYR A 402 11.09 4.08 -18.59
N ASN A 403 10.10 3.91 -17.71
CA ASN A 403 10.01 2.70 -16.90
C ASN A 403 9.37 1.54 -17.68
N ASN A 404 10.06 0.39 -17.74
CA ASN A 404 9.48 -0.87 -18.23
C ASN A 404 9.04 -1.82 -17.12
N VAL A 405 9.41 -1.53 -15.86
CA VAL A 405 9.11 -2.37 -14.70
C VAL A 405 7.59 -2.40 -14.42
N PRO A 406 6.89 -1.26 -14.31
CA PRO A 406 5.42 -1.21 -14.31
C PRO A 406 4.91 -1.39 -15.75
N CYS A 407 5.20 -2.54 -16.37
CA CYS A 407 4.99 -2.79 -17.79
C CYS A 407 3.54 -2.60 -18.25
N VAL A 408 2.54 -3.00 -17.46
CA VAL A 408 1.12 -2.82 -17.79
C VAL A 408 0.55 -1.52 -17.22
N GLY A 409 1.41 -0.66 -16.66
CA GLY A 409 1.06 0.63 -16.08
C GLY A 409 1.21 0.66 -14.57
N HIS A 410 1.46 1.86 -14.05
CA HIS A 410 1.56 2.12 -12.62
C HIS A 410 0.25 1.81 -11.90
N ALA A 411 0.38 1.23 -10.70
CA ALA A 411 -0.74 0.88 -9.81
C ALA A 411 -1.88 0.08 -10.49
N HIS A 412 -1.54 -0.79 -11.45
CA HIS A 412 -2.54 -1.54 -12.20
C HIS A 412 -3.43 -2.40 -11.28
N PRO A 413 -4.76 -2.16 -11.24
CA PRO A 413 -5.63 -2.71 -10.19
C PRO A 413 -5.68 -4.23 -10.19
N ARG A 414 -5.67 -4.89 -11.36
CA ARG A 414 -5.66 -6.35 -11.44
C ARG A 414 -4.41 -6.99 -10.84
N VAL A 415 -3.24 -6.33 -10.96
CA VAL A 415 -1.98 -6.86 -10.43
C VAL A 415 -1.92 -6.66 -8.91
N SER A 416 -2.23 -5.45 -8.44
CA SER A 416 -2.25 -5.14 -7.01
C SER A 416 -3.24 -6.02 -6.25
N GLU A 417 -4.43 -6.24 -6.80
CA GLU A 417 -5.46 -7.09 -6.20
C GLU A 417 -5.07 -8.58 -6.23
N ALA A 418 -4.41 -9.06 -7.29
CA ALA A 418 -3.91 -10.44 -7.32
C ALA A 418 -2.86 -10.70 -6.23
N ILE A 419 -1.93 -9.75 -6.04
CA ILE A 419 -0.91 -9.81 -4.97
C ILE A 419 -1.59 -9.77 -3.59
N ALA A 420 -2.47 -8.80 -3.35
CA ALA A 420 -3.14 -8.61 -2.07
C ALA A 420 -4.04 -9.80 -1.69
N ARG A 421 -4.78 -10.35 -2.66
CA ARG A 421 -5.65 -11.51 -2.43
C ARG A 421 -4.82 -12.75 -2.10
N GLN A 422 -3.76 -13.03 -2.86
CA GLN A 422 -2.93 -14.22 -2.61
C GLN A 422 -2.15 -14.12 -1.30
N SER A 423 -1.66 -12.92 -0.92
CA SER A 423 -0.91 -12.73 0.32
C SER A 423 -1.74 -12.97 1.58
N ARG A 424 -3.06 -12.81 1.51
CA ARG A 424 -4.02 -13.14 2.58
C ARG A 424 -4.31 -14.63 2.72
N LEU A 425 -3.88 -15.46 1.77
CA LEU A 425 -4.13 -16.91 1.77
C LEU A 425 -2.88 -17.67 2.23
N VAL A 426 -1.86 -17.72 1.38
CA VAL A 426 -0.60 -18.42 1.65
C VAL A 426 0.51 -17.83 0.80
N ASN A 427 1.68 -17.67 1.40
CA ASN A 427 2.89 -17.25 0.71
C ASN A 427 4.11 -18.02 1.24
N THR A 428 4.53 -19.05 0.51
CA THR A 428 5.58 -19.98 0.93
C THR A 428 6.45 -20.40 -0.26
N HIS A 429 7.52 -21.14 0.01
CA HIS A 429 8.42 -21.69 -1.00
C HIS A 429 7.78 -22.84 -1.82
N LEU A 430 8.38 -23.22 -2.95
CA LEU A 430 7.88 -24.28 -3.84
C LEU A 430 7.97 -25.72 -3.30
N ARG A 431 8.49 -25.97 -2.09
CA ARG A 431 8.52 -27.33 -1.50
C ARG A 431 7.14 -27.81 -1.02
N TYR A 432 6.16 -26.90 -0.89
CA TYR A 432 4.76 -27.24 -0.67
C TYR A 432 3.98 -27.01 -1.96
N LEU A 433 3.14 -27.98 -2.31
CA LEU A 433 2.39 -27.92 -3.56
C LEU A 433 1.41 -26.74 -3.57
N HIS A 434 1.48 -25.91 -4.62
CA HIS A 434 0.55 -24.81 -4.86
C HIS A 434 0.34 -24.63 -6.38
N PRO A 435 -0.90 -24.46 -6.88
CA PRO A 435 -1.19 -24.47 -8.32
C PRO A 435 -0.62 -23.27 -9.07
N THR A 436 -0.58 -22.08 -8.45
CA THR A 436 -0.29 -20.80 -9.12
C THR A 436 1.05 -20.76 -9.85
N ALA A 437 2.11 -21.33 -9.27
CA ALA A 437 3.42 -21.34 -9.92
C ALA A 437 3.48 -22.32 -11.11
N ILE A 438 2.72 -23.42 -11.03
CA ILE A 438 2.58 -24.40 -12.12
C ILE A 438 1.85 -23.73 -13.28
N GLU A 439 0.72 -23.07 -13.00
CA GLU A 439 -0.07 -22.35 -14.01
C GLU A 439 0.76 -21.26 -14.69
N LEU A 440 1.54 -20.49 -13.92
CA LEU A 440 2.44 -19.48 -14.50
C LEU A 440 3.49 -20.12 -15.41
N ALA A 441 4.12 -21.22 -14.97
CA ALA A 441 5.10 -21.92 -15.79
C ALA A 441 4.48 -22.43 -17.10
N GLU A 442 3.32 -23.08 -17.03
CA GLU A 442 2.60 -23.59 -18.21
C GLU A 442 2.26 -22.47 -19.21
N ARG A 443 1.78 -21.32 -18.72
CA ARG A 443 1.47 -20.16 -19.57
C ARG A 443 2.71 -19.54 -20.19
N LEU A 444 3.82 -19.45 -19.45
CA LEU A 444 5.09 -18.97 -20.02
C LEU A 444 5.58 -19.91 -21.13
N LEU A 445 5.59 -21.22 -20.89
CA LEU A 445 6.00 -22.22 -21.88
C LEU A 445 5.13 -22.17 -23.14
N ALA A 446 3.83 -21.94 -23.00
CA ALA A 446 2.91 -21.81 -24.13
C ALA A 446 3.24 -20.62 -25.06
N THR A 447 3.98 -19.61 -24.58
CA THR A 447 4.44 -18.47 -25.40
C THR A 447 5.76 -18.72 -26.12
N CYS A 448 6.45 -19.82 -25.81
CA CYS A 448 7.77 -20.16 -26.36
C CYS A 448 7.67 -21.17 -27.53
N PRO A 449 8.68 -21.20 -28.43
CA PRO A 449 8.77 -22.25 -29.45
C PRO A 449 8.94 -23.64 -28.83
N ALA A 450 8.47 -24.66 -29.55
CA ALA A 450 8.55 -26.06 -29.10
C ALA A 450 9.97 -26.48 -28.69
N GLY A 451 10.07 -27.19 -27.57
CA GLY A 451 11.31 -27.69 -26.99
C GLY A 451 11.93 -26.79 -25.91
N LEU A 452 11.41 -25.57 -25.70
CA LEU A 452 11.57 -24.87 -24.42
C LEU A 452 10.40 -25.32 -23.54
N ASP A 453 10.66 -26.19 -22.58
CA ASP A 453 9.63 -26.98 -21.87
C ASP A 453 9.80 -27.00 -20.33
N THR A 454 10.76 -26.23 -19.82
CA THR A 454 11.07 -26.19 -18.39
C THR A 454 11.29 -24.77 -17.91
N VAL A 455 10.73 -24.43 -16.74
CA VAL A 455 10.84 -23.11 -16.10
C VAL A 455 11.47 -23.24 -14.72
N LEU A 456 12.43 -22.38 -14.41
CA LEU A 456 13.05 -22.24 -13.09
C LEU A 456 12.85 -20.81 -12.60
N PHE A 457 12.16 -20.63 -11.48
CA PHE A 457 11.86 -19.30 -10.94
C PHE A 457 12.96 -18.79 -10.01
N VAL A 458 13.24 -17.50 -10.12
CA VAL A 458 14.12 -16.69 -9.26
C VAL A 458 13.49 -15.31 -9.06
N ASN A 459 14.20 -14.35 -8.46
CA ASN A 459 13.61 -13.10 -7.99
C ASN A 459 14.08 -11.87 -8.78
N SER A 460 15.18 -11.99 -9.52
CA SER A 460 15.72 -10.90 -10.35
C SER A 460 16.30 -11.39 -11.67
N GLY A 461 16.43 -10.47 -12.64
CA GLY A 461 17.10 -10.76 -13.91
C GLY A 461 18.57 -11.18 -13.72
N SER A 462 19.26 -10.62 -12.73
CA SER A 462 20.62 -11.04 -12.37
C SER A 462 20.67 -12.51 -11.95
N GLU A 463 19.75 -12.95 -11.08
CA GLU A 463 19.67 -14.37 -10.68
C GLU A 463 19.28 -15.27 -11.85
N ALA A 464 18.44 -14.80 -12.78
CA ALA A 464 18.05 -15.57 -13.95
C ALA A 464 19.22 -15.76 -14.91
N ASN A 465 19.96 -14.69 -15.20
CA ASN A 465 21.17 -14.75 -16.01
C ASN A 465 22.25 -15.62 -15.34
N ASP A 466 22.44 -15.49 -14.02
CA ASP A 466 23.39 -16.31 -13.25
C ASP A 466 23.05 -17.80 -13.35
N LEU A 467 21.78 -18.14 -13.16
CA LEU A 467 21.34 -19.52 -13.27
C LEU A 467 21.48 -20.06 -14.71
N ALA A 468 21.14 -19.27 -15.72
CA ALA A 468 21.34 -19.65 -17.12
C ALA A 468 22.83 -19.86 -17.44
N TRP A 469 23.72 -18.99 -16.93
CA TRP A 469 25.17 -19.14 -17.07
C TRP A 469 25.70 -20.40 -16.38
N ARG A 470 25.25 -20.67 -15.14
CA ARG A 470 25.60 -21.88 -14.40
C ARG A 470 25.18 -23.14 -15.13
N LEU A 471 23.99 -23.16 -15.73
CA LEU A 471 23.51 -24.30 -16.53
C LEU A 471 24.30 -24.43 -17.83
N ALA A 472 24.55 -23.33 -18.54
CA ALA A 472 25.30 -23.35 -19.79
C ALA A 472 26.74 -23.86 -19.61
N THR A 473 27.42 -23.41 -18.55
CA THR A 473 28.78 -23.88 -18.21
C THR A 473 28.80 -25.35 -17.80
N HIS A 474 27.76 -25.83 -17.10
CA HIS A 474 27.60 -27.25 -16.78
C HIS A 474 27.40 -28.10 -18.04
N VAL A 475 26.43 -27.74 -18.88
CA VAL A 475 26.09 -28.48 -20.11
C VAL A 475 27.27 -28.56 -21.07
N THR A 476 28.01 -27.46 -21.24
CA THR A 476 29.10 -27.39 -22.22
C THR A 476 30.45 -27.84 -21.65
N GLY A 477 30.64 -27.81 -20.33
CA GLY A 477 31.93 -27.99 -19.68
C GLY A 477 32.92 -26.84 -19.93
N ARG A 478 32.44 -25.69 -20.41
CA ARG A 478 33.26 -24.54 -20.87
C ARG A 478 33.09 -23.32 -19.97
N ARG A 479 33.94 -22.31 -20.18
CA ARG A 479 34.00 -21.11 -19.30
C ARG A 479 34.05 -19.77 -20.03
N GLY A 480 34.21 -19.75 -21.35
CA GLY A 480 34.20 -18.50 -22.11
C GLY A 480 32.78 -17.93 -22.25
N ALA A 481 32.64 -16.61 -22.30
CA ALA A 481 31.38 -15.92 -22.55
C ALA A 481 31.54 -14.84 -23.62
N LEU A 482 30.49 -14.60 -24.39
CA LEU A 482 30.40 -13.49 -25.34
C LEU A 482 29.18 -12.60 -25.03
N CYS A 483 29.37 -11.28 -25.01
CA CYS A 483 28.29 -10.28 -24.95
C CYS A 483 28.64 -9.05 -25.82
N THR A 484 27.69 -8.12 -26.00
CA THR A 484 27.97 -6.87 -26.73
C THR A 484 28.88 -5.93 -25.94
N HIS A 485 29.56 -5.02 -26.65
CA HIS A 485 30.59 -4.15 -26.10
C HIS A 485 30.12 -3.30 -24.91
N PHE A 486 28.86 -2.90 -24.86
CA PHE A 486 28.29 -2.08 -23.80
C PHE A 486 27.02 -2.72 -23.19
N ALA A 487 27.00 -4.06 -23.10
CA ALA A 487 25.92 -4.83 -22.51
C ALA A 487 25.74 -4.59 -20.99
N TYR A 488 24.56 -4.93 -20.49
CA TYR A 488 24.27 -5.11 -19.06
C TYR A 488 23.33 -6.29 -18.85
N HIS A 489 23.79 -7.26 -18.05
CA HIS A 489 23.08 -8.51 -17.78
C HIS A 489 22.88 -8.78 -16.28
N GLY A 490 23.52 -8.03 -15.39
CA GLY A 490 23.28 -8.15 -13.95
C GLY A 490 24.52 -7.86 -13.09
N ILE A 491 24.36 -8.08 -11.79
CA ILE A 491 25.32 -7.63 -10.77
C ILE A 491 25.95 -8.76 -9.95
N SER A 492 25.53 -10.02 -10.14
CA SER A 492 26.15 -11.14 -9.42
C SER A 492 27.60 -11.32 -9.85
N GLU A 493 28.44 -11.91 -9.00
CA GLU A 493 29.85 -12.16 -9.34
C GLU A 493 30.02 -12.90 -10.67
N ALA A 494 29.13 -13.87 -10.97
CA ALA A 494 29.16 -14.63 -12.19
C ALA A 494 28.74 -13.83 -13.44
N ILE A 495 27.84 -12.86 -13.31
CA ILE A 495 27.24 -12.12 -14.44
C ILE A 495 27.81 -10.71 -14.62
N ALA A 496 28.34 -10.09 -13.57
CA ALA A 496 28.96 -8.78 -13.62
C ALA A 496 30.05 -8.68 -14.73
N PRO A 497 30.91 -9.70 -14.98
CA PRO A 497 31.86 -9.68 -16.10
C PRO A 497 31.22 -9.52 -17.49
N MET A 498 29.96 -9.92 -17.66
CA MET A 498 29.18 -9.75 -18.90
C MET A 498 28.37 -8.45 -18.91
N SER A 499 28.56 -7.55 -17.93
CA SER A 499 27.88 -6.25 -17.83
C SER A 499 28.86 -5.07 -17.96
N PRO A 500 29.58 -4.94 -19.09
CA PRO A 500 30.60 -3.91 -19.27
C PRO A 500 30.09 -2.46 -19.15
N GLU A 501 28.79 -2.20 -19.24
CA GLU A 501 28.19 -0.87 -19.02
C GLU A 501 28.61 -0.23 -17.68
N VAL A 502 28.82 -1.04 -16.63
CA VAL A 502 29.12 -0.57 -15.27
C VAL A 502 30.54 -0.92 -14.81
N LEU A 503 31.37 -1.50 -15.68
CA LEU A 503 32.74 -1.91 -15.35
C LEU A 503 33.77 -0.90 -15.83
N TYR A 504 34.79 -0.68 -15.01
CA TYR A 504 36.02 -0.05 -15.46
C TYR A 504 36.88 -1.03 -16.26
N LYS A 505 37.72 -0.51 -17.16
CA LYS A 505 38.53 -1.31 -18.09
C LYS A 505 39.39 -2.39 -17.42
N GLN A 506 39.93 -2.11 -16.24
CA GLN A 506 40.76 -3.01 -15.44
C GLN A 506 39.98 -4.16 -14.78
N GLN A 507 38.65 -4.10 -14.75
CA GLN A 507 37.77 -5.13 -14.19
C GLN A 507 37.29 -6.13 -15.25
N HIS A 508 37.63 -5.91 -16.52
CA HIS A 508 37.29 -6.84 -17.59
C HIS A 508 37.99 -8.18 -17.37
N SER A 509 37.22 -9.26 -17.35
CA SER A 509 37.73 -10.61 -17.17
C SER A 509 38.19 -11.25 -18.48
N ASP A 510 39.22 -12.10 -18.43
CA ASP A 510 39.78 -12.73 -19.63
C ASP A 510 38.84 -13.75 -20.30
N HIS A 511 37.95 -14.35 -19.52
CA HIS A 511 36.96 -15.32 -19.99
C HIS A 511 35.75 -14.68 -20.67
N VAL A 512 35.68 -13.35 -20.76
CA VAL A 512 34.60 -12.65 -21.48
C VAL A 512 35.18 -11.88 -22.64
N GLU A 513 34.76 -12.24 -23.85
CA GLU A 513 35.01 -11.45 -25.05
C GLU A 513 33.76 -10.69 -25.48
N ARG A 514 33.99 -9.59 -26.20
CA ARG A 514 32.91 -8.70 -26.63
C ARG A 514 33.02 -8.38 -28.10
N TRP A 515 31.86 -8.20 -28.73
CA TRP A 515 31.78 -7.69 -30.09
C TRP A 515 31.03 -6.35 -30.12
N ARG A 516 31.34 -5.52 -31.12
CA ARG A 516 30.56 -4.31 -31.40
C ARG A 516 29.37 -4.72 -32.27
N PRO A 517 28.12 -4.47 -31.85
CA PRO A 517 26.96 -4.75 -32.67
C PRO A 517 26.93 -3.83 -33.90
N ALA A 518 26.14 -4.21 -34.91
CA ALA A 518 25.95 -3.41 -36.11
C ALA A 518 25.39 -2.01 -35.77
N ASP A 519 26.04 -0.96 -36.27
CA ASP A 519 25.57 0.42 -36.22
C ASP A 519 25.18 0.84 -37.64
N ALA A 520 23.88 0.73 -37.94
CA ALA A 520 23.34 1.09 -39.25
C ALA A 520 23.41 2.60 -39.53
N TYR A 521 23.37 3.44 -38.49
CA TYR A 521 23.46 4.90 -38.64
C TYR A 521 24.85 5.33 -39.09
N ARG A 522 25.90 4.70 -38.56
CA ARG A 522 27.30 4.95 -38.94
C ARG A 522 27.78 4.09 -40.12
N GLY A 523 27.09 2.98 -40.41
CA GLY A 523 27.51 2.03 -41.43
C GLY A 523 28.66 1.12 -40.97
N GLU A 524 28.75 0.87 -39.67
CA GLU A 524 29.85 0.13 -39.03
C GLU A 524 29.38 -1.26 -38.59
N HIS A 525 30.27 -2.25 -38.69
CA HIS A 525 30.05 -3.61 -38.19
C HIS A 525 28.77 -4.29 -38.72
N LEU A 526 28.43 -4.01 -39.98
CA LEU A 526 27.20 -4.49 -40.64
C LEU A 526 27.19 -6.01 -40.90
N ASP A 527 28.32 -6.68 -40.72
CA ASP A 527 28.48 -8.13 -40.84
C ASP A 527 29.00 -8.77 -39.53
N ALA A 528 29.06 -10.10 -39.50
CA ALA A 528 29.45 -10.85 -38.31
C ALA A 528 30.98 -10.85 -38.02
N SER A 529 31.79 -10.04 -38.73
CA SER A 529 33.26 -10.05 -38.58
C SER A 529 33.71 -9.82 -37.14
N GLN A 530 33.18 -8.81 -36.47
CA GLN A 530 33.49 -8.50 -35.06
C GLN A 530 33.14 -9.65 -34.11
N PHE A 531 32.05 -10.37 -34.39
CA PHE A 531 31.63 -11.51 -33.60
C PHE A 531 32.59 -12.70 -33.80
N VAL A 532 32.97 -12.98 -35.05
CA VAL A 532 33.95 -14.02 -35.39
C VAL A 532 35.32 -13.72 -34.76
N GLU A 533 35.76 -12.46 -34.79
CA GLU A 533 37.00 -12.05 -34.11
C GLU A 533 36.92 -12.25 -32.59
N ALA A 534 35.77 -11.97 -31.97
CA ALA A 534 35.56 -12.20 -30.54
C ALA A 534 35.61 -13.70 -30.17
N LEU A 535 35.00 -14.56 -30.99
CA LEU A 535 35.11 -16.01 -30.84
C LEU A 535 36.56 -16.48 -30.96
N ALA A 536 37.27 -16.05 -32.00
CA ALA A 536 38.66 -16.42 -32.23
C ALA A 536 39.59 -15.96 -31.07
N ARG A 537 39.31 -14.81 -30.46
CA ARG A 537 40.05 -14.34 -29.28
C ARG A 537 39.84 -15.27 -28.08
N LEU A 538 38.62 -15.73 -27.80
CA LEU A 538 38.37 -16.73 -26.75
C LEU A 538 39.10 -18.04 -27.01
N GLU A 539 39.04 -18.54 -28.24
CA GLU A 539 39.76 -19.76 -28.64
C GLU A 539 41.27 -19.62 -28.46
N SER A 540 41.84 -18.47 -28.84
CA SER A 540 43.28 -18.20 -28.67
C SER A 540 43.74 -18.14 -27.22
N LYS A 541 42.81 -17.92 -26.27
CA LYS A 541 43.04 -17.93 -24.83
C LYS A 541 42.75 -19.29 -24.19
N GLU A 542 42.44 -20.31 -24.98
CA GLU A 542 42.02 -21.63 -24.51
C GLU A 542 40.76 -21.57 -23.62
N LEU A 543 39.89 -20.59 -23.87
CA LEU A 543 38.65 -20.34 -23.13
C LEU A 543 37.46 -20.43 -24.09
N PRO A 544 37.17 -21.60 -24.70
CA PRO A 544 36.09 -21.72 -25.65
C PRO A 544 34.75 -21.30 -25.00
N PRO A 545 33.84 -20.69 -25.77
CA PRO A 545 32.61 -20.16 -25.21
C PRO A 545 31.67 -21.27 -24.73
N ALA A 546 31.14 -21.10 -23.52
CA ALA A 546 29.99 -21.81 -23.00
C ALA A 546 28.69 -21.20 -23.52
N ALA A 547 28.62 -19.86 -23.55
CA ALA A 547 27.43 -19.17 -24.01
C ALA A 547 27.70 -17.80 -24.63
N VAL A 548 26.78 -17.39 -25.49
CA VAL A 548 26.61 -16.01 -25.98
C VAL A 548 25.31 -15.47 -25.39
N MET A 549 25.36 -14.27 -24.82
CA MET A 549 24.20 -13.59 -24.24
C MET A 549 23.87 -12.34 -25.04
N LEU A 550 22.58 -12.13 -25.32
CA LEU A 550 22.09 -10.98 -26.08
C LEU A 550 20.77 -10.45 -25.52
N ASP A 551 20.73 -9.15 -25.23
CA ASP A 551 19.49 -8.36 -25.17
C ASP A 551 19.07 -8.02 -26.61
N GLY A 552 17.96 -8.58 -27.07
CA GLY A 552 17.50 -8.44 -28.45
C GLY A 552 17.07 -7.02 -28.85
N ILE A 553 16.90 -6.09 -27.90
CA ILE A 553 16.64 -4.67 -28.20
C ILE A 553 17.88 -3.78 -28.00
N LEU A 554 19.01 -4.35 -27.60
CA LEU A 554 20.28 -3.65 -27.37
C LEU A 554 20.11 -2.39 -26.55
N GLN A 555 19.37 -2.51 -25.44
CA GLN A 555 18.90 -1.37 -24.66
C GLN A 555 20.06 -0.52 -24.14
N SER A 556 21.14 -1.16 -23.67
CA SER A 556 22.33 -0.49 -23.14
C SER A 556 23.26 0.02 -24.25
N ASP A 557 23.41 -0.73 -25.35
CA ASP A 557 24.26 -0.35 -26.50
C ASP A 557 23.70 0.83 -27.34
N GLY A 558 22.60 1.46 -26.92
CA GLY A 558 22.03 2.61 -27.63
C GLY A 558 20.80 2.29 -28.48
N VAL A 559 20.06 1.21 -28.18
CA VAL A 559 18.85 0.79 -28.90
C VAL A 559 19.13 0.52 -30.38
N GLN A 560 20.26 -0.14 -30.67
CA GLN A 560 20.64 -0.49 -32.04
C GLN A 560 19.68 -1.52 -32.62
N VAL A 561 19.30 -1.37 -33.89
CA VAL A 561 18.33 -2.23 -34.56
C VAL A 561 19.06 -3.29 -35.38
N LEU A 562 19.13 -4.51 -34.87
CA LEU A 562 19.69 -5.65 -35.59
C LEU A 562 18.68 -6.25 -36.58
N THR A 563 19.18 -6.75 -37.70
CA THR A 563 18.35 -7.48 -38.68
C THR A 563 18.15 -8.95 -38.26
N PRO A 564 17.02 -9.59 -38.61
CA PRO A 564 16.82 -11.02 -38.40
C PRO A 564 17.92 -11.88 -38.99
N GLU A 565 18.42 -11.54 -40.19
CA GLU A 565 19.48 -12.27 -40.88
C GLU A 565 20.79 -12.21 -40.08
N TYR A 566 21.13 -11.05 -39.54
CA TYR A 566 22.34 -10.85 -38.73
C TYR A 566 22.29 -11.72 -37.47
N VAL A 567 21.20 -11.64 -36.69
CA VAL A 567 21.07 -12.41 -35.44
C VAL A 567 21.01 -13.92 -35.69
N ARG A 568 20.35 -14.37 -36.78
CA ARG A 568 20.38 -15.78 -37.18
C ARG A 568 21.80 -16.26 -37.50
N ASP A 569 22.61 -15.44 -38.17
CA ASP A 569 24.00 -15.79 -38.43
C ASP A 569 24.82 -15.89 -37.13
N LEU A 570 24.63 -14.97 -36.19
CA LEU A 570 25.29 -15.03 -34.88
C LEU A 570 24.89 -16.29 -34.10
N ALA A 571 23.60 -16.61 -34.05
CA ALA A 571 23.10 -17.81 -33.37
C ALA A 571 23.66 -19.09 -33.99
N ARG A 572 23.64 -19.20 -35.32
CA ARG A 572 24.24 -20.33 -36.05
C ARG A 572 25.73 -20.49 -35.70
N ARG A 573 26.51 -19.41 -35.74
CA ARG A 573 27.95 -19.42 -35.41
C ARG A 573 28.22 -19.77 -33.95
N THR A 574 27.34 -19.35 -33.04
CA THR A 574 27.39 -19.72 -31.62
C THR A 574 27.32 -21.23 -31.46
N HIS A 575 26.33 -21.86 -32.11
CA HIS A 575 26.15 -23.31 -32.08
C HIS A 575 27.28 -24.07 -32.79
N GLU A 576 27.78 -23.54 -33.92
CA GLU A 576 28.95 -24.12 -34.61
C GLU A 576 30.22 -24.08 -33.76
N ALA A 577 30.39 -23.04 -32.93
CA ALA A 577 31.45 -22.99 -31.95
C ALA A 577 31.22 -23.95 -30.76
N GLY A 578 30.05 -24.59 -30.66
CA GLY A 578 29.66 -25.48 -29.56
C GLY A 578 29.21 -24.76 -28.28
N ALA A 579 28.85 -23.48 -28.39
CA ALA A 579 28.31 -22.69 -27.30
C ALA A 579 26.77 -22.64 -27.37
N LEU A 580 26.15 -22.18 -26.28
CA LEU A 580 24.70 -22.02 -26.17
C LEU A 580 24.28 -20.55 -26.31
N TRP A 581 23.07 -20.31 -26.81
CA TRP A 581 22.50 -18.98 -26.97
C TRP A 581 21.54 -18.64 -25.83
N ILE A 582 21.86 -17.58 -25.09
CA ILE A 582 21.00 -17.02 -24.04
C ILE A 582 20.31 -15.76 -24.55
N ALA A 583 19.00 -15.82 -24.71
CA ALA A 583 18.17 -14.66 -24.99
C ALA A 583 17.81 -13.94 -23.68
N ASP A 584 18.43 -12.79 -23.43
CA ASP A 584 18.10 -11.93 -22.31
C ASP A 584 16.88 -11.08 -22.65
N GLU A 585 15.71 -11.51 -22.17
CA GLU A 585 14.41 -10.87 -22.42
C GLU A 585 14.01 -9.94 -21.26
N VAL A 586 14.93 -9.60 -20.36
CA VAL A 586 14.67 -8.68 -19.24
C VAL A 586 14.30 -7.28 -19.74
N GLN A 587 14.86 -6.85 -20.88
CA GLN A 587 14.52 -5.57 -21.51
C GLN A 587 13.50 -5.72 -22.65
N GLY A 588 13.71 -6.70 -23.53
CA GLY A 588 12.96 -6.90 -24.79
C GLY A 588 11.71 -7.78 -24.69
N GLY A 589 11.48 -8.45 -23.56
CA GLY A 589 10.39 -9.40 -23.41
C GLY A 589 9.04 -8.77 -23.05
N HIS A 590 8.07 -9.64 -22.77
CA HIS A 590 6.69 -9.28 -22.38
C HIS A 590 6.00 -8.32 -23.36
N GLY A 591 6.26 -8.47 -24.65
CA GLY A 591 5.60 -7.69 -25.70
C GLY A 591 6.21 -6.31 -25.97
N ARG A 592 7.39 -5.99 -25.41
CA ARG A 592 8.06 -4.68 -25.59
C ARG A 592 8.24 -4.26 -27.05
N THR A 593 8.55 -5.22 -27.92
CA THR A 593 8.76 -4.97 -29.36
C THR A 593 7.44 -4.79 -30.12
N GLY A 594 6.30 -5.19 -29.54
CA GLY A 594 4.95 -5.13 -30.12
C GLY A 594 4.64 -6.23 -31.14
N GLU A 595 5.65 -6.77 -31.82
CA GLU A 595 5.48 -7.80 -32.86
C GLU A 595 5.28 -9.21 -32.29
N ALA A 596 5.88 -9.48 -31.13
CA ALA A 596 5.87 -10.79 -30.49
C ALA A 596 6.02 -10.66 -28.97
N MET A 597 5.78 -11.75 -28.25
CA MET A 597 5.93 -11.77 -26.78
C MET A 597 7.40 -11.60 -26.38
N TRP A 598 8.32 -12.20 -27.14
CA TRP A 598 9.76 -12.21 -26.88
C TRP A 598 10.54 -11.65 -28.08
N SER A 599 11.60 -10.88 -27.81
CA SER A 599 12.42 -10.29 -28.86
C SER A 599 13.07 -11.33 -29.79
N PHE A 600 13.48 -12.50 -29.27
CA PHE A 600 14.10 -13.55 -30.08
C PHE A 600 13.18 -14.09 -31.19
N GLN A 601 11.85 -14.02 -30.99
CA GLN A 601 10.86 -14.47 -31.99
C GLN A 601 10.92 -13.61 -33.26
N ARG A 602 11.25 -12.32 -33.13
CA ARG A 602 11.44 -11.40 -34.26
C ARG A 602 12.57 -11.83 -35.19
N PHE A 603 13.61 -12.43 -34.62
CA PHE A 603 14.76 -12.90 -35.38
C PHE A 603 14.52 -14.29 -35.99
N GLY A 604 13.48 -15.00 -35.57
CA GLY A 604 13.21 -16.37 -35.99
C GLY A 604 14.26 -17.36 -35.50
N ILE A 605 14.83 -17.12 -34.32
CA ILE A 605 15.78 -18.03 -33.66
C ILE A 605 15.09 -18.82 -32.56
N LYS A 606 15.65 -19.99 -32.24
CA LYS A 606 15.29 -20.78 -31.07
C LYS A 606 16.46 -20.73 -30.07
N PRO A 607 16.35 -19.98 -28.96
CA PRO A 607 17.42 -19.90 -27.97
C PRO A 607 17.52 -21.20 -27.15
N ASP A 608 18.65 -21.36 -26.46
CA ASP A 608 18.91 -22.46 -25.51
C ASP A 608 18.39 -22.11 -24.11
N PHE A 609 18.50 -20.83 -23.74
CA PHE A 609 17.92 -20.26 -22.52
C PHE A 609 17.22 -18.94 -22.82
N VAL A 610 16.12 -18.68 -22.13
CA VAL A 610 15.44 -17.38 -22.08
C VAL A 610 15.42 -16.90 -20.64
N THR A 611 15.91 -15.70 -20.39
CA THR A 611 15.93 -15.12 -19.04
C THR A 611 14.95 -13.95 -18.93
N LEU A 612 14.16 -13.98 -17.85
CA LEU A 612 13.06 -13.05 -17.59
C LEU A 612 13.33 -12.27 -16.30
N GLY A 613 12.70 -11.10 -16.17
CA GLY A 613 12.79 -10.24 -14.97
C GLY A 613 11.89 -9.02 -15.13
N LYS A 614 12.35 -7.84 -14.67
CA LYS A 614 11.75 -6.49 -14.86
C LYS A 614 10.22 -6.48 -15.09
N PRO A 615 9.69 -6.56 -16.34
CA PRO A 615 8.25 -6.44 -16.58
C PRO A 615 7.40 -7.57 -15.98
N MET A 616 7.98 -8.74 -15.68
CA MET A 616 7.28 -9.98 -15.37
C MET A 616 6.28 -9.87 -14.20
N GLY A 617 6.56 -9.01 -13.21
CA GLY A 617 5.68 -8.81 -12.05
C GLY A 617 5.06 -7.42 -11.94
N ASN A 618 5.12 -6.59 -12.99
CA ASN A 618 4.70 -5.18 -12.95
C ASN A 618 5.32 -4.38 -11.78
N GLY A 619 6.55 -4.71 -11.35
CA GLY A 619 7.21 -4.15 -10.17
C GLY A 619 7.39 -5.14 -9.01
N HIS A 620 6.65 -6.24 -8.97
CA HIS A 620 6.88 -7.30 -7.99
C HIS A 620 8.17 -8.10 -8.33
N PRO A 621 9.03 -8.46 -7.35
CA PRO A 621 10.20 -9.27 -7.59
C PRO A 621 9.83 -10.68 -8.10
N ILE A 622 10.06 -10.92 -9.37
CA ILE A 622 9.92 -12.22 -10.02
C ILE A 622 10.77 -12.25 -11.28
N ALA A 623 11.40 -13.39 -11.52
CA ALA A 623 12.21 -13.68 -12.68
C ALA A 623 12.16 -15.18 -12.98
N ALA A 624 12.60 -15.58 -14.16
CA ALA A 624 12.65 -16.98 -14.53
C ALA A 624 13.72 -17.26 -15.57
N VAL A 625 14.17 -18.51 -15.59
CA VAL A 625 14.91 -19.11 -16.70
C VAL A 625 14.00 -20.12 -17.37
N ILE A 626 13.78 -19.97 -18.67
CA ILE A 626 13.10 -20.96 -19.50
C ILE A 626 14.16 -21.70 -20.32
N THR A 627 14.10 -23.02 -20.32
CA THR A 627 15.08 -23.85 -21.02
C THR A 627 14.51 -25.21 -21.41
N ARG A 628 15.37 -26.11 -21.88
CA ARG A 628 15.06 -27.49 -22.23
C ARG A 628 15.29 -28.41 -21.04
N ARG A 629 14.39 -29.37 -20.84
CA ARG A 629 14.48 -30.36 -19.77
C ARG A 629 15.80 -31.13 -19.78
N GLU A 630 16.28 -31.52 -20.96
CA GLU A 630 17.53 -32.28 -21.12
C GLU A 630 18.76 -31.61 -20.50
N PHE A 631 18.78 -30.28 -20.39
CA PHE A 631 19.89 -29.56 -19.74
C PHE A 631 19.89 -29.65 -18.22
N LEU A 632 18.80 -30.13 -17.63
CA LEU A 632 18.62 -30.23 -16.19
C LEU A 632 18.73 -31.68 -15.70
N GLU A 633 18.64 -32.67 -16.57
CA GLU A 633 18.67 -34.09 -16.20
C GLU A 633 20.01 -34.44 -15.52
N ASP A 634 21.14 -34.20 -16.20
CA ASP A 634 22.47 -34.43 -15.62
C ASP A 634 22.77 -33.48 -14.44
N PHE A 635 22.23 -32.26 -14.49
CA PHE A 635 22.43 -31.27 -13.43
C PHE A 635 21.76 -31.70 -12.11
N ALA A 636 20.58 -32.33 -12.20
CA ALA A 636 19.82 -32.80 -11.06
C ALA A 636 20.51 -33.97 -10.32
N ASP A 637 21.32 -34.76 -11.03
CA ASP A 637 22.16 -35.80 -10.43
C ASP A 637 23.32 -35.21 -9.63
N ALA A 638 23.83 -34.04 -10.03
CA ALA A 638 24.96 -33.37 -9.39
C ALA A 638 24.56 -32.42 -8.25
N THR A 639 23.39 -31.77 -8.35
CA THR A 639 22.99 -30.71 -7.41
C THR A 639 21.50 -30.36 -7.50
N VAL A 640 21.02 -29.55 -6.56
CA VAL A 640 19.63 -29.07 -6.51
C VAL A 640 19.61 -27.54 -6.65
N ILE A 641 18.63 -27.04 -7.41
CA ILE A 641 18.33 -25.60 -7.50
C ILE A 641 17.22 -25.31 -6.50
N PHE A 642 17.50 -24.47 -5.52
CA PHE A 642 16.49 -23.98 -4.58
C PHE A 642 16.63 -22.48 -4.39
N SER A 643 15.56 -21.74 -4.73
CA SER A 643 15.39 -20.33 -4.40
C SER A 643 14.26 -20.22 -3.40
N THR A 644 14.54 -19.69 -2.21
CA THR A 644 13.56 -19.58 -1.11
C THR A 644 12.28 -18.85 -1.54
N PHE A 645 12.43 -17.80 -2.34
CA PHE A 645 11.32 -16.97 -2.82
C PHE A 645 10.96 -17.25 -4.30
N GLY A 646 11.82 -17.92 -5.06
CA GLY A 646 11.59 -18.22 -6.46
C GLY A 646 10.29 -19.00 -6.65
N GLY A 647 9.33 -18.38 -7.35
CA GLY A 647 8.03 -18.98 -7.68
C GLY A 647 7.05 -19.07 -6.51
N ASN A 648 7.24 -18.30 -5.42
CA ASN A 648 6.25 -18.24 -4.35
C ASN A 648 4.85 -17.84 -4.89
N PRO A 649 3.75 -18.24 -4.21
CA PRO A 649 2.39 -18.00 -4.70
C PRO A 649 2.09 -16.53 -5.03
N VAL A 650 2.57 -15.57 -4.23
CA VAL A 650 2.28 -14.13 -4.44
C VAL A 650 2.98 -13.60 -5.69
N SER A 651 4.27 -13.93 -5.87
CA SER A 651 5.00 -13.57 -7.08
C SER A 651 4.39 -14.22 -8.31
N ALA A 652 3.99 -15.49 -8.23
CA ALA A 652 3.35 -16.19 -9.33
C ALA A 652 1.99 -15.56 -9.70
N ALA A 653 1.18 -15.15 -8.71
CA ALA A 653 -0.07 -14.44 -8.94
C ALA A 653 0.13 -13.08 -9.63
N ALA A 654 1.20 -12.35 -9.27
CA ALA A 654 1.58 -11.12 -9.96
C ALA A 654 1.90 -11.38 -11.44
N GLY A 655 2.69 -12.41 -11.72
CA GLY A 655 3.06 -12.81 -13.08
C GLY A 655 1.86 -13.22 -13.93
N LEU A 656 0.94 -14.02 -13.37
CA LEU A 656 -0.30 -14.40 -14.05
C LEU A 656 -1.16 -13.19 -14.39
N ALA A 657 -1.33 -12.26 -13.44
CA ALA A 657 -2.10 -11.04 -13.66
C ALA A 657 -1.49 -10.15 -14.76
N VAL A 658 -0.15 -10.11 -14.89
CA VAL A 658 0.52 -9.43 -16.01
C VAL A 658 0.18 -10.11 -17.34
N LEU A 659 0.27 -11.43 -17.42
CA LEU A 659 -0.08 -12.17 -18.64
C LEU A 659 -1.54 -11.97 -19.03
N ASP A 660 -2.47 -11.98 -18.06
CA ASP A 660 -3.89 -11.70 -18.29
C ASP A 660 -4.10 -10.31 -18.88
N VAL A 661 -3.43 -9.29 -18.36
CA VAL A 661 -3.56 -7.92 -18.86
C VAL A 661 -2.97 -7.78 -20.27
N LEU A 662 -1.82 -8.41 -20.55
CA LEU A 662 -1.21 -8.40 -21.89
C LEU A 662 -2.17 -8.99 -22.94
N GLU A 663 -2.86 -10.08 -22.60
CA GLU A 663 -3.82 -10.78 -23.44
C GLU A 663 -5.14 -10.02 -23.59
N ASP A 664 -5.82 -9.74 -22.48
CA ASP A 664 -7.16 -9.14 -22.43
C ASP A 664 -7.19 -7.73 -23.03
N GLU A 665 -6.16 -6.92 -22.77
CA GLU A 665 -6.06 -5.55 -23.30
C GLU A 665 -5.42 -5.48 -24.68
N ARG A 666 -5.05 -6.63 -25.27
CA ARG A 666 -4.43 -6.73 -26.60
C ARG A 666 -3.22 -5.80 -26.74
N VAL A 667 -2.30 -5.91 -25.79
CA VAL A 667 -1.22 -4.93 -25.60
C VAL A 667 -0.25 -4.88 -26.80
N LEU A 668 0.12 -6.03 -27.36
CA LEU A 668 1.15 -6.12 -28.41
C LEU A 668 0.82 -5.27 -29.65
N PRO A 669 -0.36 -5.40 -30.31
CA PRO A 669 -0.73 -4.54 -31.42
C PRO A 669 -0.69 -3.04 -31.10
N ARG A 670 -1.11 -2.66 -29.89
CA ARG A 670 -1.10 -1.26 -29.41
C ARG A 670 0.33 -0.74 -29.26
N VAL A 671 1.24 -1.55 -28.72
CA VAL A 671 2.67 -1.24 -28.60
C VAL A 671 3.30 -1.03 -29.97
N ALA A 672 3.00 -1.89 -30.94
CA ALA A 672 3.49 -1.75 -32.31
C ALA A 672 3.02 -0.44 -32.97
N ALA A 673 1.72 -0.14 -32.88
CA ALA A 673 1.13 1.06 -33.46
C ALA A 673 1.65 2.35 -32.79
N ALA A 674 1.59 2.44 -31.47
CA ALA A 674 2.04 3.61 -30.71
C ALA A 674 3.55 3.86 -30.91
N GLY A 675 4.36 2.80 -30.91
CA GLY A 675 5.79 2.88 -31.17
C GLY A 675 6.12 3.43 -32.56
N GLN A 676 5.41 2.97 -33.58
CA GLN A 676 5.58 3.47 -34.94
C GLN A 676 5.14 4.94 -35.06
N MET A 677 4.00 5.30 -34.48
CA MET A 677 3.50 6.67 -34.48
C MET A 677 4.47 7.62 -33.76
N LEU A 678 4.99 7.22 -32.60
CA LEU A 678 5.99 7.97 -31.85
C LEU A 678 7.23 8.27 -32.70
N ARG A 679 7.84 7.24 -33.31
CA ARG A 679 9.04 7.43 -34.14
C ARG A 679 8.78 8.32 -35.35
N THR A 680 7.63 8.16 -36.02
CA THR A 680 7.25 9.04 -37.14
C THR A 680 7.11 10.49 -36.68
N ALA A 681 6.36 10.73 -35.61
CA ALA A 681 6.09 12.07 -35.12
C ALA A 681 7.36 12.78 -34.61
N VAL A 682 8.27 12.05 -33.96
CA VAL A 682 9.59 12.59 -33.57
C VAL A 682 10.40 12.97 -34.81
N ARG A 683 10.52 12.08 -35.81
CA ARG A 683 11.27 12.39 -37.05
C ARG A 683 10.72 13.61 -37.77
N ASP A 684 9.40 13.75 -37.82
CA ASP A 684 8.77 14.91 -38.45
C ASP A 684 9.02 16.20 -37.67
N ALA A 685 8.93 16.16 -36.34
CA ALA A 685 9.16 17.31 -35.47
C ALA A 685 10.64 17.74 -35.40
N THR A 686 11.58 16.83 -35.64
CA THR A 686 13.03 17.10 -35.54
C THR A 686 13.74 17.14 -36.89
N ARG A 687 13.01 17.17 -38.02
CA ARG A 687 13.58 17.09 -39.37
C ARG A 687 14.67 18.12 -39.64
N ASP A 688 14.48 19.35 -39.15
CA ASP A 688 15.39 20.48 -39.35
C ASP A 688 16.27 20.74 -38.12
N VAL A 689 16.29 19.83 -37.14
CA VAL A 689 17.07 19.98 -35.90
C VAL A 689 18.40 19.24 -36.07
N SER A 690 19.47 20.01 -36.29
CA SER A 690 20.79 19.51 -36.67
C SER A 690 21.50 18.64 -35.61
N CYS A 691 21.10 18.73 -34.34
CA CYS A 691 21.65 17.92 -33.25
C CYS A 691 20.95 16.55 -33.08
N VAL A 692 19.83 16.29 -33.78
CA VAL A 692 19.17 14.99 -33.77
C VAL A 692 19.70 14.16 -34.93
N GLY A 693 20.54 13.17 -34.62
CA GLY A 693 21.24 12.36 -35.62
C GLY A 693 20.40 11.23 -36.18
N ASP A 694 19.73 10.46 -35.31
CA ASP A 694 18.95 9.29 -35.68
C ASP A 694 17.77 9.05 -34.72
N VAL A 695 16.69 8.49 -35.25
CA VAL A 695 15.51 8.05 -34.49
C VAL A 695 15.23 6.61 -34.86
N ARG A 696 15.45 5.70 -33.91
CA ARG A 696 15.41 4.24 -34.12
C ARG A 696 14.69 3.52 -33.00
N GLY A 697 14.35 2.26 -33.24
CA GLY A 697 13.72 1.39 -32.25
C GLY A 697 12.71 0.42 -32.85
N MET A 698 12.00 -0.25 -31.95
CA MET A 698 10.94 -1.22 -32.24
C MET A 698 9.92 -1.21 -31.10
N GLY A 699 8.63 -1.28 -31.45
CA GLY A 699 7.56 -1.09 -30.47
C GLY A 699 7.82 0.12 -29.58
N LEU A 700 7.75 -0.08 -28.27
CA LEU A 700 8.02 0.94 -27.26
C LEU A 700 9.43 0.83 -26.65
N ALA A 701 10.42 0.41 -27.43
CA ALA A 701 11.85 0.54 -27.13
C ALA A 701 12.50 1.42 -28.20
N ASN A 702 12.73 2.70 -27.88
CA ASN A 702 13.16 3.71 -28.86
C ASN A 702 14.36 4.50 -28.35
N GLY A 703 15.21 4.90 -29.30
CA GLY A 703 16.38 5.75 -29.10
C GLY A 703 16.32 6.97 -30.01
N ILE A 704 16.64 8.14 -29.46
CA ILE A 704 16.84 9.39 -30.21
C ILE A 704 18.28 9.81 -29.98
N GLU A 705 19.12 9.69 -31.00
CA GLU A 705 20.55 9.94 -30.88
C GLU A 705 20.88 11.42 -31.05
N ILE A 706 21.59 11.98 -30.07
CA ILE A 706 22.02 13.37 -30.05
C ILE A 706 23.50 13.46 -30.45
N VAL A 707 23.79 14.35 -31.38
CA VAL A 707 25.10 14.52 -32.01
C VAL A 707 25.46 16.00 -32.14
N GLY A 708 26.73 16.28 -32.37
CA GLY A 708 27.17 17.63 -32.74
C GLY A 708 26.52 18.06 -34.06
N PRO A 709 26.02 19.31 -34.17
CA PRO A 709 25.35 19.82 -35.38
C PRO A 709 26.11 19.52 -36.68
N GLY A 710 25.42 18.91 -37.65
CA GLY A 710 25.99 18.60 -38.96
C GLY A 710 27.06 17.48 -38.96
N SER A 711 27.21 16.74 -37.85
CA SER A 711 28.16 15.64 -37.69
C SER A 711 27.46 14.35 -37.24
N LYS A 712 28.22 13.25 -37.13
CA LYS A 712 27.79 12.01 -36.44
C LYS A 712 28.51 11.81 -35.10
N THR A 713 29.18 12.84 -34.60
CA THR A 713 29.94 12.79 -33.35
C THR A 713 28.98 12.85 -32.17
N PRO A 714 28.99 11.87 -31.24
CA PRO A 714 28.14 11.87 -30.05
C PRO A 714 28.23 13.15 -29.21
N ASP A 715 27.08 13.68 -28.75
CA ASP A 715 27.02 14.82 -27.83
C ASP A 715 26.27 14.47 -26.53
N PRO A 716 26.96 13.91 -25.51
CA PRO A 716 26.35 13.59 -24.22
C PRO A 716 25.88 14.81 -23.42
N VAL A 717 26.52 15.96 -23.62
CA VAL A 717 26.18 17.18 -22.86
C VAL A 717 24.82 17.68 -23.31
N ALA A 718 24.63 17.80 -24.63
CA ALA A 718 23.32 18.13 -25.20
C ALA A 718 22.26 17.09 -24.82
N ALA A 719 22.57 15.79 -24.88
CA ALA A 719 21.64 14.74 -24.47
C ALA A 719 21.20 14.87 -23.00
N SER A 720 22.13 15.14 -22.08
CA SER A 720 21.81 15.37 -20.66
C SER A 720 20.95 16.62 -20.46
N ASN A 721 21.26 17.71 -21.17
CA ASN A 721 20.48 18.94 -21.13
C ASN A 721 19.04 18.73 -21.63
N ILE A 722 18.86 17.99 -22.73
CA ILE A 722 17.53 17.65 -23.27
C ILE A 722 16.78 16.75 -22.29
N LYS A 723 17.42 15.73 -21.71
CA LYS A 723 16.81 14.85 -20.69
C LYS A 723 16.27 15.66 -19.50
N ASN A 724 17.06 16.61 -18.97
CA ASN A 724 16.63 17.47 -17.87
C ASN A 724 15.52 18.47 -18.30
N ALA A 725 15.58 19.00 -19.53
CA ALA A 725 14.53 19.85 -20.09
C ALA A 725 13.21 19.10 -20.31
N MET A 726 13.27 17.84 -20.76
CA MET A 726 12.10 16.97 -20.90
C MET A 726 11.36 16.81 -19.58
N LYS A 727 12.09 16.57 -18.47
CA LYS A 727 11.48 16.53 -17.13
C LYS A 727 10.79 17.85 -16.80
N ARG A 728 11.43 19.00 -17.03
CA ARG A 728 10.81 20.33 -16.80
C ARG A 728 9.55 20.53 -17.65
N ASN A 729 9.52 19.93 -18.83
CA ASN A 729 8.36 19.94 -19.73
C ASN A 729 7.38 18.77 -19.48
N GLY A 730 7.47 18.11 -18.32
CA GLY A 730 6.49 17.11 -17.89
C GLY A 730 6.68 15.70 -18.47
N VAL A 731 7.84 15.33 -19.01
CA VAL A 731 8.10 14.00 -19.57
C VAL A 731 9.39 13.39 -19.02
N LEU A 732 9.29 12.17 -18.47
CA LEU A 732 10.42 11.45 -17.91
C LEU A 732 11.05 10.53 -18.96
N ILE A 733 12.32 10.80 -19.30
CA ILE A 733 13.18 9.95 -20.13
C ILE A 733 14.54 9.74 -19.45
N GLY A 734 15.34 8.83 -19.99
CA GLY A 734 16.75 8.62 -19.58
C GLY A 734 17.72 8.81 -20.75
N THR A 735 18.98 8.45 -20.52
CA THR A 735 20.02 8.33 -21.57
C THR A 735 20.62 6.93 -21.58
N THR A 736 21.24 6.55 -22.68
CA THR A 736 21.91 5.24 -22.85
C THR A 736 22.96 5.29 -23.97
N GLY A 737 23.60 4.16 -24.27
CA GLY A 737 24.73 4.05 -25.20
C GLY A 737 26.07 4.37 -24.54
N ALA A 738 27.16 3.84 -25.10
CA ALA A 738 28.52 3.98 -24.55
C ALA A 738 28.99 5.44 -24.41
N ALA A 739 28.47 6.35 -25.23
CA ALA A 739 28.76 7.78 -25.17
C ALA A 739 27.69 8.58 -24.41
N ALA A 740 26.67 7.92 -23.81
CA ALA A 740 25.56 8.53 -23.09
C ALA A 740 24.77 9.61 -23.86
N ASN A 741 24.80 9.56 -25.20
CA ASN A 741 24.22 10.56 -26.09
C ASN A 741 22.86 10.15 -26.70
N VAL A 742 22.35 8.96 -26.38
CA VAL A 742 21.06 8.48 -26.90
C VAL A 742 19.98 8.71 -25.85
N LEU A 743 18.97 9.51 -26.17
CA LEU A 743 17.78 9.64 -25.33
C LEU A 743 17.01 8.31 -25.36
N LYS A 744 16.82 7.73 -24.18
CA LYS A 744 16.16 6.45 -23.98
C LYS A 744 14.67 6.67 -23.74
N VAL A 745 13.85 6.24 -24.70
CA VAL A 745 12.39 6.38 -24.67
C VAL A 745 11.76 5.00 -24.64
N ARG A 746 11.30 4.60 -23.46
CA ARG A 746 10.79 3.25 -23.18
C ARG A 746 9.68 3.29 -22.11
N PRO A 747 8.50 3.81 -22.45
CA PRO A 747 7.37 3.94 -21.51
C PRO A 747 6.84 2.59 -21.02
N PRO A 748 5.93 2.55 -20.03
CA PRO A 748 5.03 1.42 -19.82
C PRO A 748 4.31 1.01 -21.11
N LEU A 749 3.96 -0.26 -21.26
CA LEU A 749 3.19 -0.77 -22.41
C LEU A 749 1.73 -0.27 -22.41
N ALA A 750 1.29 0.35 -21.32
CA ALA A 750 0.05 1.11 -21.25
C ALA A 750 0.08 2.38 -22.12
N PHE A 751 1.25 2.84 -22.57
CA PHE A 751 1.41 4.00 -23.46
C PHE A 751 0.75 3.74 -24.82
N THR A 752 0.01 4.74 -25.29
CA THR A 752 -0.78 4.64 -26.52
C THR A 752 -0.48 5.80 -27.45
N GLU A 753 -1.13 5.80 -28.61
CA GLU A 753 -1.12 6.92 -29.55
C GLU A 753 -1.57 8.25 -28.92
N ARG A 754 -2.36 8.21 -27.84
CA ARG A 754 -2.85 9.41 -27.14
C ARG A 754 -1.74 10.22 -26.46
N GLU A 755 -0.68 9.55 -26.04
CA GLU A 755 0.44 10.19 -25.34
C GLU A 755 1.53 10.71 -26.29
N VAL A 756 1.49 10.33 -27.57
CA VAL A 756 2.48 10.75 -28.57
C VAL A 756 2.55 12.29 -28.72
N PRO A 757 1.42 13.03 -28.83
CA PRO A 757 1.47 14.49 -28.90
C PRO A 757 2.14 15.12 -27.68
N VAL A 758 1.81 14.64 -26.47
CA VAL A 758 2.43 15.14 -25.22
C VAL A 758 3.94 14.95 -25.23
N PHE A 759 4.41 13.77 -25.65
CA PHE A 759 5.84 13.49 -25.76
C PHE A 759 6.53 14.43 -26.76
N VAL A 760 5.95 14.59 -27.95
CA VAL A 760 6.53 15.40 -29.03
C VAL A 760 6.55 16.89 -28.67
N ASP A 761 5.48 17.40 -28.07
CA ASP A 761 5.40 18.80 -27.62
C ASP A 761 6.49 19.10 -26.58
N ALA A 762 6.69 18.20 -25.61
CA ALA A 762 7.77 18.33 -24.63
C ALA A 762 9.16 18.25 -25.27
N LEU A 763 9.36 17.38 -26.26
CA LEU A 763 10.64 17.26 -26.99
C LEU A 763 10.95 18.54 -27.75
N VAL A 764 9.99 19.08 -28.52
CA VAL A 764 10.16 20.33 -29.26
C VAL A 764 10.46 21.49 -28.31
N ALA A 765 9.74 21.59 -27.19
CA ALA A 765 10.00 22.61 -26.18
C ALA A 765 11.41 22.47 -25.58
N SER A 766 11.86 21.24 -25.34
CA SER A 766 13.19 20.93 -24.79
C SER A 766 14.32 21.26 -25.76
N LEU A 767 14.10 21.09 -27.06
CA LEU A 767 15.08 21.40 -28.11
C LEU A 767 15.22 22.91 -28.34
N ARG A 768 14.12 23.68 -28.26
CA ARG A 768 14.16 25.16 -28.39
C ARG A 768 14.96 25.86 -27.29
N GLY A 769 15.07 25.24 -26.11
CA GLY A 769 15.84 25.77 -24.98
C GLY A 769 17.34 25.53 -25.06
N LEU A 770 17.80 24.75 -26.05
CA LEU A 770 19.19 24.73 -26.43
C LEU A 770 19.38 25.87 -27.43
N ASP A 771 20.10 26.93 -27.05
CA ASP A 771 20.62 27.90 -28.02
C ASP A 771 21.58 27.15 -28.96
N LEU A 772 21.02 26.46 -29.95
CA LEU A 772 21.71 26.02 -31.14
C LEU A 772 22.02 27.30 -31.89
N ALA A 773 23.16 27.93 -31.53
CA ALA A 773 23.66 29.09 -32.23
C ALA A 773 23.61 28.82 -33.74
N GLU A 774 22.86 29.65 -34.46
CA GLU A 774 22.80 29.65 -35.93
C GLU A 774 24.19 29.76 -36.56
#